data_AF-A0A174CJ25-F1
#
_entry.id   AF-A0A174CJ25-F1
#
_cell.length_a   1.000
_cell.length_b   1.000
_cell.length_c   1.000
_cell.angle_alpha   90.00
_cell.angle_beta   90.00
_cell.angle_gamma   90.00
#
_symmetry.space_group_name_H-M   'P 1'
#
loop_
_entity.id
_entity.type
_entity.pdbx_description
1 polymer ?
#
loop_
_entity_poly.entity_id
_entity_poly.type
_entity_poly.pdbx_seq_one_letter_code
_entity_poly.pdbx_strand_id
1 'polypeptide(L)'
;MQYLQNEHNENNERTEPEGSGDADKESVDGGETDEMKVSFTESRNYKYTRPSDLEYFGTHYSIRNWTQAYVQTLKCLFEDYPDQISSMRGKSIRGKEKIDIADTVGSDAMVAPRKIADDLFLETNESATDIVKKMGLFLNLCNVDYNEVKVRYSFSRNNRRQVNTVHLSDGSVDIGDQAAKVEETFEGVDFAPYRKLLIEKFSKGFRIDSGLDMRRFRSFWETMYKKELTESNEDIRKRINYITIRCNDFVYLPEMMMTEQTAERIFAYITECFQDGKIAVYFDALYKEFENEFEGKRINNSEMLKSYLSFANNGRFYIHKNYLTKDAHAKDNPTDEVRNYMITIGVPVTVDDLKAALSHINADAVYWAVAGSHSAEFVRNQKGEYFHADIIQFTQQEIDTITEMIQRAIDDKGYMGGKELTDAIEVKLPTVMERYPFLEWLGLRDVIAYKLRDMFSFKGKIISPYGQNLSMTEVFAHFALMRDYFTLEQLNSLKRDLDTPIYFDSVYANSLRINADEFVSRDQAAFDIEATDAAISRFCTGDYIALRKISFFGSFPDAGFPWNDFLLEHYVAKFSKDFKLMHSGFTAGKPVGAIVRRSSRYNDFDELLSAELAVSGIPLDRENALQYLVDNGLLARKNYGKIEQVLSTAKQQRLTKG
;
A
#
# COMPACT_ATOMS: atom_id res chain seq x y z
N MET A 1 9.19 -1.48 9.56
CA MET A 1 7.79 -1.31 10.02
C MET A 1 7.82 -0.73 11.42
N GLN A 2 7.85 0.61 11.51
CA GLN A 2 7.72 1.35 12.77
C GLN A 2 6.63 2.39 12.52
N TYR A 3 5.46 2.16 13.10
CA TYR A 3 4.38 3.14 13.18
C TYR A 3 4.15 3.47 14.65
N LEU A 4 4.57 4.70 14.98
CA LEU A 4 3.98 5.69 15.88
C LEU A 4 2.88 5.21 16.85
N GLN A 5 3.24 5.28 18.13
CA GLN A 5 2.32 5.60 19.23
C GLN A 5 1.94 7.08 19.12
N ASN A 6 0.67 7.42 19.29
CA ASN A 6 0.26 8.70 19.86
C ASN A 6 -1.15 8.59 20.46
N GLU A 7 -1.23 9.04 21.70
CA GLU A 7 -2.34 8.94 22.64
C GLU A 7 -3.48 9.91 22.30
N HIS A 8 -4.69 9.51 22.68
CA HIS A 8 -5.89 10.35 22.75
C HIS A 8 -5.81 11.32 23.93
N ASN A 9 -6.28 12.55 23.72
CA ASN A 9 -6.87 13.35 24.78
C ASN A 9 -7.98 14.24 24.20
N GLU A 10 -9.22 13.99 24.65
CA GLU A 10 -10.39 14.86 24.51
C GLU A 10 -10.51 15.77 25.75
N ASN A 11 -10.81 17.06 25.56
CA ASN A 11 -11.96 17.76 26.19
C ASN A 11 -11.87 19.29 26.10
N ASN A 12 -13.04 19.89 25.76
CA ASN A 12 -13.59 21.22 26.13
C ASN A 12 -12.78 22.49 25.79
N GLU A 13 -13.35 23.67 25.49
CA GLU A 13 -14.69 24.22 25.68
C GLU A 13 -14.85 25.48 24.80
N ARG A 14 -16.10 25.91 24.62
CA ARG A 14 -16.60 27.05 23.84
C ARG A 14 -16.12 28.41 24.35
N THR A 15 -15.99 29.40 23.44
CA THR A 15 -16.58 30.75 23.58
C THR A 15 -16.51 31.53 22.27
N GLU A 16 -17.66 31.96 21.75
CA GLU A 16 -17.80 33.09 20.82
C GLU A 16 -17.80 34.41 21.59
N PRO A 17 -17.59 35.55 20.89
CA PRO A 17 -18.62 36.59 20.97
C PRO A 17 -18.96 37.27 19.63
N GLU A 18 -20.20 37.80 19.61
CA GLU A 18 -20.93 38.49 18.55
C GLU A 18 -20.52 39.97 18.28
N GLY A 19 -20.99 40.48 17.13
CA GLY A 19 -21.34 41.89 16.83
C GLY A 19 -20.33 42.61 15.93
N SER A 20 -20.65 43.37 14.89
CA SER A 20 -21.86 44.02 14.34
C SER A 20 -21.48 44.50 12.91
N GLY A 21 -22.28 44.32 11.86
CA GLY A 21 -23.28 45.30 11.39
C GLY A 21 -22.70 46.35 10.41
N ASP A 22 -22.90 46.17 9.09
CA ASP A 22 -23.53 47.19 8.23
C ASP A 22 -23.76 46.67 6.80
N ALA A 23 -24.88 47.09 6.24
CA ALA A 23 -25.43 46.67 4.96
C ALA A 23 -25.23 47.76 3.90
N ASP A 24 -24.88 47.37 2.68
CA ASP A 24 -25.20 48.13 1.48
C ASP A 24 -25.68 47.17 0.37
N LYS A 25 -26.78 47.56 -0.26
CA LYS A 25 -27.46 46.85 -1.36
C LYS A 25 -26.94 47.37 -2.70
N GLU A 26 -26.63 46.48 -3.64
CA GLU A 26 -26.81 46.75 -5.07
C GLU A 26 -27.05 45.47 -5.91
N SER A 27 -28.16 45.52 -6.66
CA SER A 27 -28.66 44.83 -7.87
C SER A 27 -28.01 43.57 -8.51
N VAL A 28 -28.84 42.52 -8.62
CA VAL A 28 -29.30 41.71 -9.81
C VAL A 28 -28.39 41.56 -11.05
N ASP A 29 -27.91 40.34 -11.36
CA ASP A 29 -28.38 39.40 -12.41
C ASP A 29 -27.33 38.31 -12.75
N GLY A 30 -27.78 37.12 -13.20
CA GLY A 30 -26.95 36.15 -13.95
C GLY A 30 -26.55 34.87 -13.21
N GLY A 31 -27.30 33.77 -13.42
CA GLY A 31 -26.96 32.44 -12.91
C GLY A 31 -25.78 31.80 -13.64
N GLU A 32 -24.59 31.90 -13.06
CA GLU A 32 -23.38 31.15 -13.46
C GLU A 32 -23.37 29.75 -12.83
N THR A 33 -22.94 28.75 -13.60
CA THR A 33 -22.47 27.48 -13.04
C THR A 33 -21.23 27.75 -12.20
N ASP A 34 -21.32 27.56 -10.87
CA ASP A 34 -20.22 27.75 -9.89
C ASP A 34 -18.99 26.86 -10.19
N GLU A 35 -18.18 27.24 -11.18
CA GLU A 35 -16.80 26.78 -11.34
C GLU A 35 -15.92 27.53 -10.34
N MET A 36 -15.42 26.82 -9.33
CA MET A 36 -14.54 27.39 -8.33
C MET A 36 -13.07 27.29 -8.76
N LYS A 37 -12.25 28.25 -8.34
CA LYS A 37 -10.79 28.24 -8.56
C LYS A 37 -10.06 27.85 -7.28
N VAL A 38 -8.97 27.09 -7.43
CA VAL A 38 -8.05 26.77 -6.33
C VAL A 38 -7.40 28.05 -5.81
N SER A 39 -7.33 28.17 -4.50
CA SER A 39 -6.43 29.12 -3.82
C SER A 39 -5.29 28.34 -3.19
N PHE A 40 -4.05 28.74 -3.49
CA PHE A 40 -2.83 28.15 -2.93
C PHE A 40 -2.37 28.83 -1.63
N THR A 41 -2.96 29.97 -1.28
CA THR A 41 -2.70 30.70 -0.02
C THR A 41 -3.68 30.34 1.09
N GLU A 42 -4.93 30.01 0.73
CA GLU A 42 -5.97 29.72 1.71
C GLU A 42 -6.03 28.23 2.07
N SER A 43 -6.18 27.95 3.36
CA SER A 43 -6.42 26.59 3.83
C SER A 43 -7.87 26.16 3.55
N ARG A 44 -8.09 25.58 2.36
CA ARG A 44 -9.38 25.00 1.94
C ARG A 44 -9.33 23.47 1.91
N ASN A 45 -10.48 22.84 2.14
CA ASN A 45 -10.64 21.39 2.03
C ASN A 45 -11.15 21.03 0.62
N TYR A 46 -10.36 20.24 -0.10
CA TYR A 46 -10.67 19.80 -1.47
C TYR A 46 -11.17 18.35 -1.52
N LYS A 47 -11.60 17.77 -0.39
CA LYS A 47 -12.26 16.46 -0.40
C LYS A 47 -13.58 16.53 -1.17
N TYR A 48 -13.88 15.46 -1.91
CA TYR A 48 -15.10 15.34 -2.72
C TYR A 48 -15.26 16.38 -3.84
N THR A 49 -14.18 17.08 -4.20
CA THR A 49 -14.15 17.94 -5.39
C THR A 49 -13.48 17.22 -6.55
N ARG A 50 -13.74 17.71 -7.77
CA ARG A 50 -13.11 17.23 -9.00
C ARG A 50 -12.58 18.42 -9.79
N PRO A 51 -11.27 18.48 -10.08
CA PRO A 51 -10.75 19.48 -10.98
C PRO A 51 -11.12 19.13 -12.42
N SER A 52 -11.28 20.16 -13.25
CA SER A 52 -11.69 20.07 -14.66
C SER A 52 -10.66 20.66 -15.61
N ASP A 53 -9.92 21.67 -15.17
CA ASP A 53 -8.97 22.42 -15.99
C ASP A 53 -7.78 22.89 -15.14
N LEU A 54 -6.59 22.82 -15.72
CA LEU A 54 -5.36 23.44 -15.23
C LEU A 54 -4.84 24.39 -16.30
N GLU A 55 -4.71 25.66 -15.96
CA GLU A 55 -4.02 26.68 -16.74
C GLU A 55 -2.63 26.90 -16.13
N TYR A 56 -1.57 26.84 -16.93
CA TYR A 56 -0.20 27.11 -16.53
C TYR A 56 0.44 28.06 -17.57
N PHE A 57 0.81 29.28 -17.16
CA PHE A 57 1.24 30.38 -18.03
C PHE A 57 0.34 30.55 -19.27
N GLY A 58 -0.99 30.54 -19.06
CA GLY A 58 -2.00 30.67 -20.10
C GLY A 58 -2.23 29.43 -20.98
N THR A 59 -1.49 28.33 -20.76
CA THR A 59 -1.69 27.05 -21.47
C THR A 59 -2.64 26.16 -20.69
N HIS A 60 -3.72 25.70 -21.33
CA HIS A 60 -4.75 24.87 -20.70
C HIS A 60 -4.49 23.36 -20.88
N TYR A 61 -4.69 22.62 -19.78
CA TYR A 61 -4.57 21.18 -19.70
C TYR A 61 -5.87 20.60 -19.12
N SER A 62 -6.54 19.75 -19.91
CA SER A 62 -7.71 19.03 -19.42
C SER A 62 -7.30 17.97 -18.40
N ILE A 63 -7.90 18.04 -17.21
CA ILE A 63 -7.61 17.15 -16.09
C ILE A 63 -8.92 16.59 -15.53
N ARG A 64 -8.91 15.34 -15.08
CA ARG A 64 -10.12 14.63 -14.62
C ARG A 64 -10.12 14.32 -13.13
N ASN A 65 -8.98 14.49 -12.46
CA ASN A 65 -8.81 14.26 -11.02
C ASN A 65 -7.59 15.02 -10.47
N TRP A 66 -7.49 15.12 -9.15
CA TRP A 66 -6.42 15.85 -8.47
C TRP A 66 -5.02 15.26 -8.72
N THR A 67 -4.89 13.95 -8.90
CA THR A 67 -3.61 13.32 -9.26
C THR A 67 -3.11 13.79 -10.62
N GLN A 68 -4.00 13.90 -11.62
CA GLN A 68 -3.64 14.44 -12.94
C GLN A 68 -3.27 15.92 -12.86
N ALA A 69 -4.02 16.72 -12.09
CA ALA A 69 -3.66 18.11 -11.81
C ALA A 69 -2.24 18.21 -11.28
N TYR A 70 -1.92 17.39 -10.27
CA TYR A 70 -0.64 17.40 -9.59
C TYR A 70 0.52 17.02 -10.51
N VAL A 71 0.39 15.88 -11.19
CA VAL A 71 1.40 15.38 -12.12
C VAL A 71 1.63 16.39 -13.25
N GLN A 72 0.56 16.97 -13.80
CA GLN A 72 0.67 17.91 -14.90
C GLN A 72 1.35 19.21 -14.46
N THR A 73 1.00 19.77 -13.30
CA THR A 73 1.70 20.95 -12.76
C THR A 73 3.19 20.68 -12.55
N LEU A 74 3.58 19.51 -12.02
CA LEU A 74 4.99 19.18 -11.81
C LEU A 74 5.75 18.89 -13.10
N LYS A 75 5.08 18.41 -14.15
CA LYS A 75 5.67 18.32 -15.49
C LYS A 75 6.01 19.69 -16.05
N CYS A 76 5.05 20.61 -16.01
CA CYS A 76 5.26 21.99 -16.44
C CYS A 76 6.39 22.67 -15.63
N LEU A 77 6.39 22.52 -14.30
CA LEU A 77 7.45 23.07 -13.46
C LEU A 77 8.82 22.43 -13.73
N PHE A 78 8.89 21.13 -14.05
CA PHE A 78 10.16 20.50 -14.41
C PHE A 78 10.67 20.96 -15.77
N GLU A 79 9.79 21.21 -16.74
CA GLU A 79 10.15 21.75 -18.05
C GLU A 79 10.77 23.15 -17.93
N ASP A 80 10.22 24.02 -17.07
CA ASP A 80 10.69 25.40 -16.90
C ASP A 80 11.80 25.57 -15.84
N TYR A 81 11.77 24.75 -14.78
CA TYR A 81 12.64 24.85 -13.59
C TYR A 81 13.27 23.49 -13.22
N PRO A 82 14.02 22.85 -14.14
CA PRO A 82 14.52 21.49 -13.96
C PRO A 82 15.46 21.33 -12.77
N ASP A 83 16.27 22.34 -12.45
CA ASP A 83 17.25 22.30 -11.36
C ASP A 83 16.56 22.32 -9.99
N GLN A 84 15.55 23.19 -9.82
CA GLN A 84 14.76 23.31 -8.60
C GLN A 84 14.04 22.00 -8.31
N ILE A 85 13.34 21.44 -9.30
CA ILE A 85 12.62 20.18 -9.15
C ILE A 85 13.60 19.00 -8.96
N SER A 86 14.73 18.97 -9.67
CA SER A 86 15.75 17.91 -9.50
C SER A 86 16.42 17.96 -8.13
N SER A 87 16.54 19.14 -7.50
CA SER A 87 17.09 19.28 -6.16
C SER A 87 16.26 18.57 -5.07
N MET A 88 15.01 18.21 -5.39
CA MET A 88 14.07 17.49 -4.53
C MET A 88 14.18 15.97 -4.62
N ARG A 89 15.06 15.42 -5.47
CA ARG A 89 15.29 13.96 -5.54
C ARG A 89 15.64 13.39 -4.16
N GLY A 90 14.90 12.37 -3.75
CA GLY A 90 15.06 11.70 -2.46
C GLY A 90 14.56 12.51 -1.26
N LYS A 91 13.87 13.64 -1.47
CA LYS A 91 13.41 14.54 -0.40
C LYS A 91 11.90 14.67 -0.38
N SER A 92 11.39 15.06 0.78
CA SER A 92 10.01 15.55 0.94
C SER A 92 9.99 17.08 0.90
N ILE A 93 9.04 17.66 0.16
CA ILE A 93 8.80 19.11 0.11
C ILE A 93 8.32 19.68 1.45
N ARG A 94 7.83 18.82 2.36
CA ARG A 94 7.44 19.16 3.74
C ARG A 94 8.50 18.80 4.79
N GLY A 95 9.63 18.22 4.39
CA GLY A 95 10.83 18.03 5.21
C GLY A 95 10.89 16.77 6.11
N LYS A 96 9.78 16.23 6.62
CA LYS A 96 9.78 15.03 7.51
C LYS A 96 8.82 13.90 7.10
N GLU A 97 8.28 13.95 5.88
CA GLU A 97 7.30 12.99 5.36
C GLU A 97 7.90 12.06 4.29
N LYS A 98 7.03 11.28 3.62
CA LYS A 98 7.36 10.44 2.46
C LYS A 98 8.04 11.26 1.36
N ILE A 99 8.98 10.61 0.66
CA ILE A 99 9.70 11.21 -0.47
C ILE A 99 8.68 11.65 -1.54
N ASP A 100 8.76 12.91 -1.96
CA ASP A 100 7.86 13.47 -2.96
C ASP A 100 8.39 13.26 -4.38
N ILE A 101 9.71 13.43 -4.57
CA ILE A 101 10.39 13.27 -5.86
C ILE A 101 11.50 12.22 -5.72
N ALA A 102 11.54 11.24 -6.62
CA ALA A 102 12.58 10.21 -6.65
C ALA A 102 13.06 9.93 -8.08
N ASP A 103 14.26 9.36 -8.17
CA ASP A 103 14.74 8.72 -9.39
C ASP A 103 14.12 7.32 -9.55
N THR A 104 14.51 6.60 -10.60
CA THR A 104 13.98 5.25 -10.89
C THR A 104 14.16 4.30 -9.71
N VAL A 105 15.31 4.35 -9.03
CA VAL A 105 15.62 3.44 -7.90
C VAL A 105 14.80 3.82 -6.66
N GLY A 106 14.67 5.11 -6.37
CA GLY A 106 13.88 5.59 -5.23
C GLY A 106 12.37 5.44 -5.42
N SER A 107 11.89 5.32 -6.68
CA SER A 107 10.47 5.15 -6.99
C SER A 107 9.88 3.84 -6.46
N ASP A 108 10.71 2.80 -6.27
CA ASP A 108 10.30 1.51 -5.68
C ASP A 108 9.84 1.64 -4.22
N ALA A 109 10.26 2.71 -3.52
CA ALA A 109 9.86 3.00 -2.15
C ALA A 109 8.60 3.89 -2.05
N MET A 110 8.08 4.37 -3.18
CA MET A 110 6.84 5.16 -3.25
C MET A 110 5.61 4.25 -3.30
N VAL A 111 4.49 4.74 -2.76
CA VAL A 111 3.21 4.02 -2.75
C VAL A 111 2.49 4.13 -4.09
N ALA A 112 2.50 5.31 -4.73
CA ALA A 112 1.91 5.52 -6.04
C ALA A 112 2.80 6.44 -6.92
N PRO A 113 3.98 5.96 -7.35
CA PRO A 113 4.87 6.74 -8.19
C PRO A 113 4.24 7.04 -9.56
N ARG A 114 4.35 8.29 -10.01
CA ARG A 114 3.98 8.72 -11.36
C ARG A 114 5.15 9.41 -12.04
N LYS A 115 5.54 8.91 -13.20
CA LYS A 115 6.63 9.47 -13.99
C LYS A 115 6.28 10.90 -14.45
N ILE A 116 7.14 11.87 -14.12
CA ILE A 116 7.04 13.25 -14.60
C ILE A 116 8.08 13.56 -15.68
N ALA A 117 9.28 12.97 -15.61
CA ALA A 117 10.31 13.05 -16.64
C ALA A 117 11.14 11.76 -16.69
N ASP A 118 12.13 11.67 -17.59
CA ASP A 118 13.07 10.56 -17.61
C ASP A 118 13.89 10.53 -16.31
N ASP A 119 13.91 9.36 -15.65
CA ASP A 119 14.51 9.15 -14.32
C ASP A 119 13.97 10.09 -13.23
N LEU A 120 12.68 10.47 -13.31
CA LEU A 120 12.04 11.33 -12.32
C LEU A 120 10.57 10.98 -12.08
N PHE A 121 10.24 10.64 -10.84
CA PHE A 121 8.94 10.18 -10.38
C PHE A 121 8.42 11.05 -9.23
N LEU A 122 7.10 11.26 -9.23
CA LEU A 122 6.34 11.99 -8.22
C LEU A 122 5.47 11.00 -7.41
N GLU A 123 5.51 11.08 -6.08
CA GLU A 123 4.57 10.36 -5.22
C GLU A 123 3.16 10.98 -5.33
N THR A 124 2.15 10.16 -5.59
CA THR A 124 0.77 10.63 -5.82
C THR A 124 -0.28 10.04 -4.89
N ASN A 125 0.11 9.19 -3.92
CA ASN A 125 -0.77 8.66 -2.89
C ASN A 125 -1.06 9.73 -1.81
N GLU A 126 -1.79 10.77 -2.21
CA GLU A 126 -2.07 11.95 -1.40
C GLU A 126 -3.55 12.34 -1.46
N SER A 127 -4.03 12.98 -0.40
CA SER A 127 -5.39 13.54 -0.40
C SER A 127 -5.48 14.72 -1.37
N ALA A 128 -6.67 15.01 -1.91
CA ALA A 128 -6.90 16.18 -2.77
C ALA A 128 -6.44 17.50 -2.12
N THR A 129 -6.60 17.60 -0.79
CA THR A 129 -6.17 18.78 -0.04
C THR A 129 -4.65 18.87 0.07
N ASP A 130 -3.99 17.73 0.31
CA ASP A 130 -2.53 17.69 0.41
C ASP A 130 -1.86 17.89 -0.94
N ILE A 131 -2.47 17.40 -2.02
CA ILE A 131 -2.06 17.68 -3.39
C ILE A 131 -2.00 19.20 -3.64
N VAL A 132 -3.08 19.94 -3.37
CA VAL A 132 -3.12 21.40 -3.59
C VAL A 132 -2.07 22.11 -2.73
N LYS A 133 -1.90 21.71 -1.47
CA LYS A 133 -0.87 22.28 -0.59
C LYS A 133 0.54 22.02 -1.13
N LYS A 134 0.83 20.80 -1.59
CA LYS A 134 2.14 20.45 -2.16
C LYS A 134 2.38 21.19 -3.47
N MET A 135 1.36 21.34 -4.33
CA MET A 135 1.45 22.19 -5.53
C MET A 135 1.89 23.61 -5.18
N GLY A 136 1.27 24.25 -4.17
CA GLY A 136 1.70 25.57 -3.68
C GLY A 136 3.15 25.62 -3.21
N LEU A 137 3.61 24.59 -2.47
CA LEU A 137 5.01 24.50 -2.03
C LEU A 137 6.00 24.35 -3.21
N PHE A 138 5.65 23.57 -4.24
CA PHE A 138 6.47 23.44 -5.44
C PHE A 138 6.49 24.73 -6.27
N LEU A 139 5.36 25.44 -6.36
CA LEU A 139 5.32 26.77 -6.98
C LEU A 139 6.24 27.76 -6.25
N ASN A 140 6.24 27.75 -4.91
CA ASN A 140 7.15 28.58 -4.12
C ASN A 140 8.62 28.19 -4.30
N LEU A 141 8.93 26.88 -4.38
CA LEU A 141 10.28 26.38 -4.64
C LEU A 141 10.81 26.89 -6.00
N CYS A 142 9.94 26.94 -7.01
CA CYS A 142 10.25 27.44 -8.35
C CYS A 142 10.10 28.97 -8.48
N ASN A 143 9.70 29.67 -7.41
CA ASN A 143 9.41 31.10 -7.40
C ASN A 143 8.39 31.52 -8.49
N VAL A 144 7.35 30.70 -8.70
CA VAL A 144 6.25 30.95 -9.64
C VAL A 144 5.10 31.66 -8.93
N ASP A 145 4.64 32.78 -9.50
CA ASP A 145 3.46 33.50 -9.00
C ASP A 145 2.20 32.63 -9.15
N TYR A 146 1.39 32.56 -8.09
CA TYR A 146 0.18 31.75 -8.08
C TYR A 146 -0.87 32.21 -9.12
N ASN A 147 -0.80 33.44 -9.63
CA ASN A 147 -1.68 33.91 -10.70
C ASN A 147 -1.39 33.26 -12.06
N GLU A 148 -0.17 32.74 -12.25
CA GLU A 148 0.26 32.04 -13.47
C GLU A 148 -0.23 30.59 -13.51
N VAL A 149 -0.81 30.08 -12.41
CA VAL A 149 -1.32 28.72 -12.32
C VAL A 149 -2.74 28.70 -11.78
N LYS A 150 -3.72 28.31 -12.59
CA LYS A 150 -5.13 28.28 -12.20
C LYS A 150 -5.68 26.88 -12.34
N VAL A 151 -6.25 26.34 -11.27
CA VAL A 151 -6.97 25.05 -11.30
C VAL A 151 -8.44 25.30 -11.04
N ARG A 152 -9.29 24.91 -11.99
CA ARG A 152 -10.76 24.98 -11.87
C ARG A 152 -11.30 23.65 -11.36
N TYR A 153 -12.28 23.70 -10.46
CA TYR A 153 -12.90 22.51 -9.88
C TYR A 153 -14.38 22.71 -9.53
N SER A 154 -15.08 21.60 -9.34
CA SER A 154 -16.47 21.54 -8.90
C SER A 154 -16.68 20.48 -7.81
N PHE A 155 -17.76 20.58 -7.04
CA PHE A 155 -18.15 19.53 -6.11
C PHE A 155 -18.72 18.31 -6.84
N SER A 156 -18.39 17.10 -6.38
CA SER A 156 -18.97 15.88 -6.94
C SER A 156 -20.50 15.87 -6.76
N ARG A 157 -21.24 15.55 -7.83
CA ARG A 157 -22.72 15.57 -7.89
C ARG A 157 -23.43 14.78 -6.77
N ASN A 158 -22.74 13.88 -6.07
CA ASN A 158 -23.29 13.10 -4.96
C ASN A 158 -23.29 13.79 -3.59
N ASN A 159 -22.74 15.01 -3.45
CA ASN A 159 -22.62 15.67 -2.13
C ASN A 159 -23.19 17.10 -2.06
N ARG A 160 -24.12 17.47 -2.97
CA ARG A 160 -24.87 18.74 -2.90
C ARG A 160 -25.80 18.88 -1.67
N ARG A 161 -25.82 17.91 -0.74
CA ARG A 161 -26.71 17.87 0.44
C ARG A 161 -26.03 18.15 1.80
N GLN A 162 -24.78 18.59 1.85
CA GLN A 162 -24.07 18.82 3.13
C GLN A 162 -23.51 20.22 3.36
N VAL A 163 -24.02 21.24 2.65
CA VAL A 163 -23.60 22.65 2.89
C VAL A 163 -24.77 23.61 3.17
N ASN A 164 -26.02 23.27 2.84
CA ASN A 164 -27.17 24.14 3.16
C ASN A 164 -28.16 23.44 4.09
N THR A 165 -27.92 23.55 5.41
CA THR A 165 -28.90 23.18 6.44
C THR A 165 -29.13 24.35 7.39
N VAL A 166 -29.70 25.46 6.91
CA VAL A 166 -30.49 26.38 7.75
C VAL A 166 -31.56 27.06 6.88
N HIS A 167 -32.83 26.73 7.16
CA HIS A 167 -34.11 27.39 6.81
C HIS A 167 -35.14 26.54 6.03
N LEU A 168 -35.92 25.80 6.83
CA LEU A 168 -37.39 25.76 6.96
C LEU A 168 -38.27 25.85 5.68
N SER A 169 -39.06 24.77 5.53
CA SER A 169 -40.50 24.68 5.15
C SER A 169 -41.01 25.57 4.01
N ASP A 170 -41.75 25.09 3.02
CA ASP A 170 -42.91 24.20 3.07
C ASP A 170 -43.31 23.89 1.61
N GLY A 171 -44.09 22.83 1.38
CA GLY A 171 -44.84 22.69 0.13
C GLY A 171 -44.27 21.74 -0.93
N SER A 172 -44.86 20.56 -0.97
CA SER A 172 -44.87 19.61 -2.09
C SER A 172 -45.30 20.24 -3.42
N VAL A 173 -44.51 20.06 -4.48
CA VAL A 173 -45.01 19.92 -5.86
C VAL A 173 -44.13 18.91 -6.60
N ASP A 174 -44.74 17.81 -7.04
CA ASP A 174 -44.22 16.95 -8.09
C ASP A 174 -43.97 17.77 -9.35
N ILE A 175 -42.72 17.90 -9.77
CA ILE A 175 -42.39 18.23 -11.15
C ILE A 175 -41.36 17.21 -11.60
N GLY A 176 -41.83 16.20 -12.33
CA GLY A 176 -40.99 15.29 -13.06
C GLY A 176 -40.16 16.07 -14.06
N ASP A 177 -38.84 16.09 -13.85
CA ASP A 177 -37.91 16.66 -14.80
C ASP A 177 -37.54 15.59 -15.83
N GLN A 178 -38.45 15.42 -16.80
CA GLN A 178 -38.00 15.14 -18.16
C GLN A 178 -37.20 16.37 -18.62
N ALA A 179 -35.90 16.39 -18.32
CA ALA A 179 -34.98 17.21 -19.08
C ALA A 179 -34.97 16.63 -20.49
N ALA A 180 -35.82 17.17 -21.36
CA ALA A 180 -35.80 16.89 -22.78
C ALA A 180 -34.36 17.03 -23.26
N LYS A 181 -33.74 15.90 -23.63
CA LYS A 181 -32.63 15.93 -24.58
C LYS A 181 -33.17 16.70 -25.76
N VAL A 182 -32.69 17.92 -25.97
CA VAL A 182 -32.80 18.52 -27.29
C VAL A 182 -31.99 17.59 -28.18
N GLU A 183 -32.65 16.66 -28.85
CA GLU A 183 -32.06 15.96 -29.98
C GLU A 183 -31.73 17.05 -30.99
N GLU A 184 -30.46 17.46 -31.05
CA GLU A 184 -29.98 18.24 -32.18
C GLU A 184 -30.17 17.36 -33.42
N THR A 185 -31.27 17.59 -34.13
CA THR A 185 -31.60 16.88 -35.35
C THR A 185 -30.70 17.40 -36.47
N PHE A 186 -29.70 16.60 -36.87
CA PHE A 186 -28.86 16.87 -38.04
C PHE A 186 -29.59 16.53 -39.35
N GLU A 187 -30.89 16.81 -39.43
CA GLU A 187 -31.71 16.57 -40.62
C GLU A 187 -31.14 17.36 -41.82
N GLY A 188 -30.92 16.66 -42.93
CA GLY A 188 -30.37 17.25 -44.16
C GLY A 188 -28.85 17.42 -44.21
N VAL A 189 -28.09 17.01 -43.17
CA VAL A 189 -26.63 17.00 -43.21
C VAL A 189 -26.11 15.73 -43.90
N ASP A 190 -25.35 15.90 -44.99
CA ASP A 190 -24.62 14.79 -45.60
C ASP A 190 -23.32 14.50 -44.83
N PHE A 191 -23.28 13.36 -44.16
CA PHE A 191 -22.11 12.90 -43.40
C PHE A 191 -21.11 12.09 -44.23
N ALA A 192 -21.42 11.71 -45.48
CA ALA A 192 -20.51 10.93 -46.31
C ALA A 192 -19.14 11.62 -46.51
N PRO A 193 -19.07 12.95 -46.73
CA PRO A 193 -17.81 13.66 -46.83
C PRO A 193 -16.99 13.67 -45.52
N TYR A 194 -17.67 13.77 -44.37
CA TYR A 194 -17.03 13.71 -43.05
C TYR A 194 -16.43 12.32 -42.82
N ARG A 195 -17.20 11.25 -43.07
CA ARG A 195 -16.72 9.86 -42.91
C ARG A 195 -15.51 9.58 -43.78
N LYS A 196 -15.60 9.92 -45.07
CA LYS A 196 -14.52 9.69 -46.04
C LYS A 196 -13.23 10.39 -45.62
N LEU A 197 -13.31 11.65 -45.19
CA LEU A 197 -12.14 12.41 -44.76
C LEU A 197 -11.52 11.84 -43.48
N LEU A 198 -12.34 11.43 -42.50
CA LEU A 198 -11.86 10.80 -41.27
C LEU A 198 -11.14 9.47 -41.56
N ILE A 199 -11.68 8.64 -42.45
CA ILE A 199 -11.06 7.36 -42.86
C ILE A 199 -9.71 7.62 -43.54
N GLU A 200 -9.67 8.51 -44.54
CA GLU A 200 -8.48 8.69 -45.38
C GLU A 200 -7.36 9.50 -44.69
N LYS A 201 -7.70 10.49 -43.86
CA LYS A 201 -6.73 11.45 -43.29
C LYS A 201 -6.51 11.32 -41.80
N PHE A 202 -7.45 10.72 -41.07
CA PHE A 202 -7.39 10.54 -39.62
C PHE A 202 -7.53 9.07 -39.24
N SER A 203 -6.89 8.18 -40.00
CA SER A 203 -7.00 6.73 -39.82
C SER A 203 -6.62 6.25 -38.40
N LYS A 204 -5.79 7.01 -37.67
CA LYS A 204 -5.39 6.76 -36.27
C LYS A 204 -6.33 7.36 -35.21
N GLY A 205 -7.45 7.94 -35.65
CA GLY A 205 -8.40 8.68 -34.81
C GLY A 205 -8.23 10.18 -34.96
N PHE A 206 -9.30 10.91 -34.66
CA PHE A 206 -9.35 12.37 -34.69
C PHE A 206 -9.37 12.93 -33.26
N ARG A 207 -8.51 13.89 -32.92
CA ARG A 207 -8.54 14.53 -31.60
C ARG A 207 -9.56 15.66 -31.59
N ILE A 208 -10.76 15.38 -31.10
CA ILE A 208 -11.93 16.27 -31.22
C ILE A 208 -11.70 17.66 -30.60
N ASP A 209 -10.98 17.71 -29.49
CA ASP A 209 -10.71 18.95 -28.75
C ASP A 209 -9.46 19.69 -29.27
N SER A 210 -8.69 19.09 -30.20
CA SER A 210 -7.44 19.68 -30.70
C SER A 210 -7.68 20.76 -31.76
N GLY A 211 -7.25 22.00 -31.48
CA GLY A 211 -7.25 23.07 -32.48
C GLY A 211 -6.35 22.79 -33.69
N LEU A 212 -5.26 22.03 -33.51
CA LEU A 212 -4.36 21.64 -34.59
C LEU A 212 -5.02 20.64 -35.55
N ASP A 213 -5.63 19.58 -35.02
CA ASP A 213 -6.33 18.61 -35.86
C ASP A 213 -7.57 19.23 -36.52
N MET A 214 -8.24 20.18 -35.86
CA MET A 214 -9.32 20.95 -36.49
C MET A 214 -8.82 21.80 -37.67
N ARG A 215 -7.68 22.49 -37.54
CA ARG A 215 -7.06 23.20 -38.69
C ARG A 215 -6.71 22.25 -39.83
N ARG A 216 -6.14 21.08 -39.51
CA ARG A 216 -5.83 20.04 -40.50
C ARG A 216 -7.09 19.51 -41.18
N PHE A 217 -8.15 19.28 -40.43
CA PHE A 217 -9.43 18.80 -40.96
C PHE A 217 -10.01 19.78 -41.99
N ARG A 218 -10.04 21.09 -41.67
CA ARG A 218 -10.48 22.13 -42.62
C ARG A 218 -9.60 22.18 -43.88
N SER A 219 -8.28 22.17 -43.71
CA SER A 219 -7.34 22.19 -44.84
C SER A 219 -7.48 20.96 -45.74
N PHE A 220 -7.64 19.77 -45.16
CA PHE A 220 -7.90 18.55 -45.92
C PHE A 220 -9.26 18.56 -46.59
N TRP A 221 -10.27 19.16 -45.96
CA TRP A 221 -11.60 19.28 -46.52
C TRP A 221 -11.59 20.16 -47.77
N GLU A 222 -11.00 21.35 -47.69
CA GLU A 222 -10.84 22.26 -48.83
C GLU A 222 -10.03 21.60 -49.95
N THR A 223 -8.96 20.88 -49.59
CA THR A 223 -8.13 20.17 -50.56
C THR A 223 -8.92 19.06 -51.29
N MET A 224 -9.70 18.27 -50.54
CA MET A 224 -10.41 17.07 -51.02
C MET A 224 -11.68 17.42 -51.80
N TYR A 225 -12.41 18.45 -51.37
CA TYR A 225 -13.73 18.78 -51.92
C TYR A 225 -13.77 20.12 -52.67
N LYS A 226 -12.65 20.86 -52.73
CA LYS A 226 -12.53 22.17 -53.39
C LYS A 226 -13.58 23.18 -52.90
N LYS A 227 -13.99 23.03 -51.64
CA LYS A 227 -15.01 23.84 -50.97
C LYS A 227 -14.55 24.12 -49.55
N GLU A 228 -14.67 25.37 -49.12
CA GLU A 228 -14.41 25.74 -47.73
C GLU A 228 -15.56 25.31 -46.81
N LEU A 229 -15.24 24.80 -45.62
CA LEU A 229 -16.20 24.64 -44.52
C LEU A 229 -16.42 26.02 -43.89
N THR A 230 -17.59 26.62 -44.09
CA THR A 230 -17.92 27.93 -43.51
C THR A 230 -18.51 27.83 -42.12
N GLU A 231 -18.91 26.63 -41.69
CA GLU A 231 -19.42 26.36 -40.35
C GLU A 231 -18.38 26.61 -39.27
N SER A 232 -18.82 26.87 -38.04
CA SER A 232 -17.93 27.09 -36.91
C SER A 232 -17.20 25.79 -36.52
N ASN A 233 -16.07 25.91 -35.79
CA ASN A 233 -15.37 24.72 -35.28
C ASN A 233 -16.27 23.88 -34.36
N GLU A 234 -17.14 24.52 -33.57
CA GLU A 234 -18.06 23.83 -32.67
C GLU A 234 -19.11 23.02 -33.43
N ASP A 235 -19.68 23.56 -34.51
CA ASP A 235 -20.66 22.83 -35.33
C ASP A 235 -20.02 21.61 -36.02
N ILE A 236 -18.78 21.76 -36.50
CA ILE A 236 -18.03 20.64 -37.09
C ILE A 236 -17.76 19.57 -36.02
N ARG A 237 -17.35 19.97 -34.81
CA ARG A 237 -17.14 19.04 -33.69
C ARG A 237 -18.42 18.29 -33.33
N LYS A 238 -19.56 18.99 -33.25
CA LYS A 238 -20.87 18.37 -33.01
C LYS A 238 -21.20 17.32 -34.07
N ARG A 239 -21.02 17.65 -35.36
CA ARG A 239 -21.24 16.73 -36.48
C ARG A 239 -20.31 15.52 -36.45
N ILE A 240 -19.02 15.72 -36.13
CA ILE A 240 -18.07 14.61 -35.99
C ILE A 240 -18.47 13.72 -34.81
N ASN A 241 -18.78 14.29 -33.64
CA ASN A 241 -19.22 13.54 -32.46
C ASN A 241 -20.49 12.72 -32.73
N TYR A 242 -21.41 13.23 -33.55
CA TYR A 242 -22.64 12.52 -33.90
C TYR A 242 -22.39 11.19 -34.62
N ILE A 243 -21.35 11.11 -35.45
CA ILE A 243 -21.03 9.92 -36.26
C ILE A 243 -19.88 9.08 -35.71
N THR A 244 -19.31 9.44 -34.56
CA THR A 244 -18.11 8.79 -34.00
C THR A 244 -18.29 8.33 -32.57
N ILE A 245 -17.42 7.41 -32.16
CA ILE A 245 -17.32 6.88 -30.80
C ILE A 245 -16.14 7.56 -30.12
N ARG A 246 -16.40 8.19 -28.97
CA ARG A 246 -15.35 8.83 -28.17
C ARG A 246 -14.60 7.81 -27.33
N CYS A 247 -13.28 7.80 -27.48
CA CYS A 247 -12.34 7.01 -26.71
C CYS A 247 -11.27 7.94 -26.14
N ASN A 248 -11.43 8.37 -24.89
CA ASN A 248 -10.63 9.42 -24.27
C ASN A 248 -10.67 10.73 -25.09
N ASP A 249 -9.53 11.15 -25.63
CA ASP A 249 -9.37 12.41 -26.38
C ASP A 249 -9.56 12.22 -27.89
N PHE A 250 -9.68 10.96 -28.33
CA PHE A 250 -9.88 10.60 -29.72
C PHE A 250 -11.32 10.22 -29.99
N VAL A 251 -11.75 10.47 -31.21
CA VAL A 251 -12.99 9.93 -31.77
C VAL A 251 -12.69 9.08 -33.00
N TYR A 252 -13.44 7.99 -33.14
CA TYR A 252 -13.28 7.02 -34.20
C TYR A 252 -14.64 6.73 -34.83
N LEU A 253 -14.68 6.50 -36.14
CA LEU A 253 -15.88 5.92 -36.74
C LEU A 253 -16.03 4.46 -36.25
N PRO A 254 -17.26 3.96 -36.05
CA PRO A 254 -17.50 2.59 -35.63
C PRO A 254 -16.78 1.55 -36.51
N GLU A 255 -16.85 1.73 -37.83
CA GLU A 255 -16.20 0.87 -38.83
C GLU A 255 -14.66 0.89 -38.78
N MET A 256 -14.06 1.92 -38.19
CA MET A 256 -12.62 1.98 -37.97
C MET A 256 -12.21 1.21 -36.71
N MET A 257 -13.13 1.02 -35.76
CA MET A 257 -12.86 0.36 -34.50
C MET A 257 -13.00 -1.16 -34.60
N MET A 258 -14.09 -1.62 -35.20
CA MET A 258 -14.44 -3.03 -35.24
C MET A 258 -15.29 -3.33 -36.48
N THR A 259 -15.11 -4.53 -37.03
CA THR A 259 -15.97 -5.05 -38.09
C THR A 259 -17.31 -5.50 -37.50
N GLU A 260 -18.37 -5.42 -38.29
CA GLU A 260 -19.72 -5.87 -37.90
C GLU A 260 -19.72 -7.35 -37.48
N GLN A 261 -19.00 -8.21 -38.21
CA GLN A 261 -18.86 -9.63 -37.88
C GLN A 261 -18.22 -9.90 -36.51
N THR A 262 -17.18 -9.15 -36.12
CA THR A 262 -16.58 -9.31 -34.78
C THR A 262 -17.53 -8.80 -33.70
N ALA A 263 -18.24 -7.69 -33.95
CA ALA A 263 -19.23 -7.16 -33.02
C ALA A 263 -20.38 -8.15 -32.76
N GLU A 264 -20.89 -8.78 -33.82
CA GLU A 264 -21.92 -9.83 -33.71
C GLU A 264 -21.46 -11.02 -32.87
N ARG A 265 -20.21 -11.48 -33.05
CA ARG A 265 -19.64 -12.58 -32.27
C ARG A 265 -19.49 -12.24 -30.79
N ILE A 266 -19.05 -11.02 -30.47
CA ILE A 266 -18.94 -10.55 -29.07
C ILE A 266 -20.34 -10.50 -28.43
N PHE A 267 -21.34 -9.96 -29.13
CA PHE A 267 -22.70 -9.92 -28.60
C PHE A 267 -23.33 -11.31 -28.46
N ALA A 268 -23.03 -12.25 -29.35
CA ALA A 268 -23.46 -13.65 -29.23
C ALA A 268 -22.86 -14.29 -27.97
N TYR A 269 -21.55 -14.13 -27.74
CA TYR A 269 -20.87 -14.62 -26.54
C TYR A 269 -21.45 -14.04 -25.24
N ILE A 270 -21.72 -12.72 -25.21
CA ILE A 270 -22.35 -12.06 -24.05
C ILE A 270 -23.75 -12.66 -23.82
N THR A 271 -24.51 -12.92 -24.88
CA THR A 271 -25.85 -13.51 -24.79
C THR A 271 -25.80 -14.93 -24.23
N GLU A 272 -24.87 -15.76 -24.72
CA GLU A 272 -24.64 -17.13 -24.24
C GLU A 272 -24.27 -17.13 -22.75
N CYS A 273 -23.35 -16.25 -22.33
CA CYS A 273 -23.00 -16.11 -20.92
C CYS A 273 -24.22 -15.88 -20.02
N PHE A 274 -25.16 -15.03 -20.43
CA PHE A 274 -26.37 -14.78 -19.66
C PHE A 274 -27.41 -15.91 -19.78
N GLN A 275 -27.39 -16.71 -20.85
CA GLN A 275 -28.21 -17.92 -20.97
C GLN A 275 -27.73 -19.03 -20.03
N ASP A 276 -26.42 -19.12 -19.81
CA ASP A 276 -25.77 -20.04 -18.87
C ASP A 276 -25.96 -19.62 -17.38
N GLY A 277 -26.67 -18.52 -17.13
CA GLY A 277 -27.00 -18.06 -15.79
C GLY A 277 -25.96 -17.13 -15.14
N LYS A 278 -24.95 -16.68 -15.88
CA LYS A 278 -23.99 -15.67 -15.37
C LYS A 278 -24.75 -14.35 -15.12
N ILE A 279 -24.41 -13.65 -14.05
CA ILE A 279 -25.09 -12.41 -13.64
C ILE A 279 -24.48 -11.20 -14.37
N ALA A 280 -23.16 -11.20 -14.55
CA ALA A 280 -22.41 -10.14 -15.21
C ALA A 280 -21.30 -10.67 -16.11
N VAL A 281 -20.89 -9.83 -17.05
CA VAL A 281 -19.74 -10.08 -17.93
C VAL A 281 -18.84 -8.86 -17.93
N TYR A 282 -17.58 -9.03 -17.53
CA TYR A 282 -16.61 -7.92 -17.39
C TYR A 282 -15.96 -7.53 -18.71
N PHE A 283 -15.71 -6.22 -18.91
CA PHE A 283 -15.05 -5.74 -20.13
C PHE A 283 -13.62 -6.22 -20.26
N ASP A 284 -12.89 -6.38 -19.14
CA ASP A 284 -11.52 -6.92 -19.17
C ASP A 284 -11.51 -8.40 -19.58
N ALA A 285 -12.46 -9.18 -19.08
CA ALA A 285 -12.65 -10.57 -19.46
C ALA A 285 -12.99 -10.70 -20.95
N LEU A 286 -13.96 -9.91 -21.42
CA LEU A 286 -14.33 -9.86 -22.85
C LEU A 286 -13.16 -9.42 -23.73
N TYR A 287 -12.41 -8.41 -23.30
CA TYR A 287 -11.27 -7.92 -24.08
C TYR A 287 -10.22 -9.03 -24.26
N LYS A 288 -9.94 -9.77 -23.17
CA LYS A 288 -9.00 -10.89 -23.19
C LYS A 288 -9.49 -12.06 -24.05
N GLU A 289 -10.77 -12.42 -23.94
CA GLU A 289 -11.37 -13.50 -24.73
C GLU A 289 -11.26 -13.24 -26.24
N PHE A 290 -11.42 -11.98 -26.66
CA PHE A 290 -11.38 -11.57 -28.07
C PHE A 290 -10.07 -10.88 -28.48
N GLU A 291 -9.01 -10.98 -27.67
CA GLU A 291 -7.76 -10.21 -27.86
C GLU A 291 -7.16 -10.40 -29.26
N ASN A 292 -7.11 -11.64 -29.74
CA ASN A 292 -6.62 -11.99 -31.07
C ASN A 292 -7.40 -11.30 -32.20
N GLU A 293 -8.70 -11.03 -32.00
CA GLU A 293 -9.52 -10.32 -32.98
C GLU A 293 -9.28 -8.82 -32.98
N PHE A 294 -8.63 -8.28 -31.96
CA PHE A 294 -8.28 -6.87 -31.86
C PHE A 294 -6.86 -6.57 -32.35
N GLU A 295 -6.04 -7.60 -32.61
CA GLU A 295 -4.69 -7.42 -33.13
C GLU A 295 -4.68 -6.64 -34.45
N GLY A 296 -3.88 -5.57 -34.51
CA GLY A 296 -3.83 -4.67 -35.67
C GLY A 296 -5.05 -3.75 -35.86
N LYS A 297 -6.10 -3.88 -35.02
CA LYS A 297 -7.29 -3.00 -35.02
C LYS A 297 -7.12 -1.82 -34.05
N ARG A 298 -8.19 -1.03 -33.83
CA ARG A 298 -8.13 0.18 -32.97
C ARG A 298 -8.45 -0.08 -31.50
N ILE A 299 -9.16 -1.15 -31.17
CA ILE A 299 -9.50 -1.47 -29.79
C ILE A 299 -8.28 -2.11 -29.13
N ASN A 300 -7.60 -1.39 -28.25
CA ASN A 300 -6.35 -1.84 -27.62
C ASN A 300 -6.44 -2.01 -26.10
N ASN A 301 -7.63 -1.82 -25.53
CA ASN A 301 -7.92 -2.04 -24.13
C ASN A 301 -9.43 -2.22 -23.93
N SER A 302 -9.80 -2.67 -22.73
CA SER A 302 -11.18 -2.91 -22.31
C SER A 302 -12.05 -1.65 -22.27
N GLU A 303 -11.49 -0.47 -21.99
CA GLU A 303 -12.26 0.79 -21.99
C GLU A 303 -12.67 1.19 -23.41
N MET A 304 -11.81 0.97 -24.42
CA MET A 304 -12.17 1.17 -25.82
C MET A 304 -13.22 0.17 -26.30
N LEU A 305 -13.12 -1.09 -25.86
CA LEU A 305 -14.15 -2.10 -26.11
C LEU A 305 -15.48 -1.69 -25.49
N LYS A 306 -15.47 -1.22 -24.25
CA LYS A 306 -16.64 -0.67 -23.57
C LYS A 306 -17.26 0.51 -24.32
N SER A 307 -16.46 1.48 -24.77
CA SER A 307 -16.96 2.60 -25.57
C SER A 307 -17.66 2.11 -26.84
N TYR A 308 -17.07 1.12 -27.53
CA TYR A 308 -17.67 0.54 -28.72
C TYR A 308 -18.98 -0.20 -28.41
N LEU A 309 -18.97 -1.10 -27.43
CA LEU A 309 -20.16 -1.84 -27.04
C LEU A 309 -21.25 -0.89 -26.55
N SER A 310 -20.91 0.20 -25.85
CA SER A 310 -21.88 1.22 -25.44
C SER A 310 -22.59 1.89 -26.59
N PHE A 311 -21.87 2.13 -27.70
CA PHE A 311 -22.46 2.64 -28.92
C PHE A 311 -23.32 1.58 -29.64
N ALA A 312 -22.82 0.36 -29.79
CA ALA A 312 -23.45 -0.69 -30.60
C ALA A 312 -24.55 -1.49 -29.87
N ASN A 313 -24.67 -1.36 -28.55
CA ASN A 313 -25.53 -2.18 -27.71
C ASN A 313 -27.03 -2.10 -28.07
N ASN A 314 -27.52 -0.99 -28.63
CA ASN A 314 -28.92 -0.81 -29.02
C ASN A 314 -29.94 -1.22 -27.93
N GLY A 315 -29.57 -1.05 -26.65
CA GLY A 315 -30.41 -1.41 -25.51
C GLY A 315 -30.48 -2.90 -25.16
N ARG A 316 -29.61 -3.76 -25.73
CA ARG A 316 -29.58 -5.21 -25.45
C ARG A 316 -29.19 -5.54 -24.01
N PHE A 317 -28.24 -4.79 -23.45
CA PHE A 317 -27.67 -5.00 -22.12
C PHE A 317 -27.56 -3.70 -21.32
N TYR A 318 -27.49 -3.81 -20.00
CA TYR A 318 -27.21 -2.68 -19.13
C TYR A 318 -25.70 -2.55 -18.92
N ILE A 319 -25.18 -1.34 -19.17
CA ILE A 319 -23.76 -1.05 -19.13
C ILE A 319 -23.41 -0.38 -17.81
N HIS A 320 -22.57 -1.05 -17.04
CA HIS A 320 -22.01 -0.52 -15.79
C HIS A 320 -20.57 -0.05 -16.04
N LYS A 321 -19.91 0.39 -14.96
CA LYS A 321 -18.56 0.94 -15.05
C LYS A 321 -17.55 -0.04 -15.67
N ASN A 322 -17.59 -1.30 -15.23
CA ASN A 322 -16.58 -2.33 -15.54
C ASN A 322 -17.17 -3.61 -16.16
N TYR A 323 -18.51 -3.73 -16.23
CA TYR A 323 -19.19 -4.94 -16.66
C TYR A 323 -20.55 -4.64 -17.30
N LEU A 324 -21.16 -5.68 -17.85
CA LEU A 324 -22.48 -5.71 -18.48
C LEU A 324 -23.42 -6.62 -17.69
N THR A 325 -24.70 -6.28 -17.59
CA THR A 325 -25.75 -7.17 -17.04
C THR A 325 -26.94 -7.27 -17.99
N LYS A 326 -27.70 -8.36 -17.87
CA LYS A 326 -28.98 -8.52 -18.56
C LYS A 326 -30.09 -7.66 -17.96
N ASP A 327 -30.10 -7.52 -16.63
CA ASP A 327 -31.11 -6.76 -15.88
C ASP A 327 -30.52 -5.53 -15.20
N ALA A 328 -31.26 -4.41 -15.17
CA ALA A 328 -30.83 -3.14 -14.60
C ALA A 328 -30.53 -3.21 -13.08
N HIS A 329 -31.22 -4.12 -12.39
CA HIS A 329 -31.14 -4.29 -10.94
C HIS A 329 -30.22 -5.42 -10.51
N ALA A 330 -29.68 -6.20 -11.46
CA ALA A 330 -28.67 -7.20 -11.17
C ALA A 330 -27.42 -6.49 -10.63
N LYS A 331 -27.15 -6.69 -9.34
CA LYS A 331 -25.89 -6.28 -8.72
C LYS A 331 -24.96 -7.48 -8.76
N ASP A 332 -23.89 -7.33 -9.52
CA ASP A 332 -22.82 -8.31 -9.49
C ASP A 332 -21.98 -8.14 -8.22
N ASN A 333 -21.67 -9.26 -7.58
CA ASN A 333 -20.70 -9.33 -6.51
C ASN A 333 -19.77 -10.52 -6.83
N PRO A 334 -18.59 -10.26 -7.42
CA PRO A 334 -17.61 -11.29 -7.74
C PRO A 334 -17.29 -12.20 -6.56
N THR A 335 -17.32 -11.67 -5.35
CA THR A 335 -17.10 -12.42 -4.11
C THR A 335 -18.15 -13.51 -3.92
N ASP A 336 -19.42 -13.22 -4.22
CA ASP A 336 -20.52 -14.18 -4.06
C ASP A 336 -20.43 -15.29 -5.10
N GLU A 337 -20.00 -14.97 -6.32
CA GLU A 337 -19.79 -15.97 -7.36
C GLU A 337 -18.59 -16.87 -7.05
N VAL A 338 -17.47 -16.29 -6.61
CA VAL A 338 -16.31 -17.04 -6.11
C VAL A 338 -16.71 -17.93 -4.94
N ARG A 339 -17.50 -17.41 -3.98
CA ARG A 339 -18.05 -18.19 -2.86
C ARG A 339 -18.85 -19.39 -3.35
N ASN A 340 -19.83 -19.17 -4.23
CA ASN A 340 -20.70 -20.23 -4.73
C ASN A 340 -19.91 -21.30 -5.48
N TYR A 341 -18.95 -20.89 -6.33
CA TYR A 341 -18.07 -21.82 -7.02
C TYR A 341 -17.25 -22.68 -6.05
N MET A 342 -16.61 -22.06 -5.06
CA MET A 342 -15.76 -22.76 -4.09
C MET A 342 -16.57 -23.69 -3.18
N ILE A 343 -17.77 -23.29 -2.73
CA ILE A 343 -18.68 -24.17 -1.99
C ILE A 343 -19.10 -25.36 -2.84
N THR A 344 -19.39 -25.13 -4.13
CA THR A 344 -19.85 -26.19 -5.05
C THR A 344 -18.77 -27.22 -5.34
N ILE A 345 -17.52 -26.78 -5.56
CA ILE A 345 -16.41 -27.70 -5.84
C ILE A 345 -15.96 -28.47 -4.59
N GLY A 346 -16.13 -27.90 -3.40
CA GLY A 346 -15.96 -28.60 -2.13
C GLY A 346 -14.53 -28.99 -1.78
N VAL A 347 -13.53 -28.46 -2.49
CA VAL A 347 -12.10 -28.74 -2.29
C VAL A 347 -11.27 -27.45 -2.45
N PRO A 348 -10.02 -27.41 -1.96
CA PRO A 348 -9.12 -26.30 -2.22
C PRO A 348 -8.85 -26.10 -3.70
N VAL A 349 -8.75 -24.84 -4.13
CA VAL A 349 -8.55 -24.45 -5.52
C VAL A 349 -7.43 -23.41 -5.60
N THR A 350 -6.60 -23.51 -6.64
CA THR A 350 -5.56 -22.51 -6.90
C THR A 350 -6.18 -21.22 -7.43
N VAL A 351 -5.49 -20.10 -7.22
CA VAL A 351 -5.91 -18.80 -7.79
C VAL A 351 -6.02 -18.85 -9.31
N ASP A 352 -5.15 -19.60 -9.98
CA ASP A 352 -5.15 -19.69 -11.44
C ASP A 352 -6.32 -20.54 -11.96
N ASP A 353 -6.64 -21.66 -11.29
CA ASP A 353 -7.82 -22.47 -11.62
C ASP A 353 -9.13 -21.70 -11.35
N LEU A 354 -9.18 -20.90 -10.27
CA LEU A 354 -10.31 -20.01 -10.00
C LEU A 354 -10.52 -19.00 -11.13
N LYS A 355 -9.45 -18.36 -11.60
CA LYS A 355 -9.52 -17.40 -12.73
C LYS A 355 -9.92 -18.09 -14.03
N ALA A 356 -9.48 -19.32 -14.25
CA ALA A 356 -9.86 -20.09 -15.44
C ALA A 356 -11.34 -20.49 -15.41
N ALA A 357 -11.83 -20.95 -14.25
CA ALA A 357 -13.23 -21.36 -14.08
C ALA A 357 -14.21 -20.17 -14.12
N LEU A 358 -13.78 -19.01 -13.64
CA LEU A 358 -14.56 -17.77 -13.58
C LEU A 358 -14.06 -16.74 -14.61
N SER A 359 -13.77 -17.19 -15.82
CA SER A 359 -13.15 -16.38 -16.88
C SER A 359 -14.00 -15.18 -17.32
N HIS A 360 -15.31 -15.19 -17.06
CA HIS A 360 -16.22 -14.06 -17.30
C HIS A 360 -16.11 -12.93 -16.26
N ILE A 361 -15.46 -13.20 -15.12
CA ILE A 361 -15.10 -12.22 -14.09
C ILE A 361 -13.71 -11.66 -14.38
N ASN A 362 -13.47 -10.40 -14.03
CA ASN A 362 -12.12 -9.83 -14.04
C ASN A 362 -11.17 -10.63 -13.10
N ALA A 363 -9.98 -10.99 -13.59
CA ALA A 363 -9.00 -11.82 -12.86
C ALA A 363 -8.48 -11.19 -11.55
N ASP A 364 -8.35 -9.87 -11.49
CA ASP A 364 -8.00 -9.16 -10.25
C ASP A 364 -9.17 -9.20 -9.26
N ALA A 365 -10.41 -9.09 -9.74
CA ALA A 365 -11.58 -9.21 -8.88
C ALA A 365 -11.67 -10.60 -8.23
N VAL A 366 -11.37 -11.67 -8.98
CA VAL A 366 -11.27 -13.04 -8.44
C VAL A 366 -10.15 -13.15 -7.40
N TYR A 367 -8.97 -12.61 -7.68
CA TYR A 367 -7.86 -12.61 -6.72
C TYR A 367 -8.19 -11.84 -5.44
N TRP A 368 -8.75 -10.64 -5.56
CA TRP A 368 -9.10 -9.81 -4.41
C TRP A 368 -10.30 -10.34 -3.62
N ALA A 369 -11.18 -11.14 -4.23
CA ALA A 369 -12.24 -11.83 -3.50
C ALA A 369 -11.65 -12.78 -2.44
N VAL A 370 -10.61 -13.57 -2.79
CA VAL A 370 -10.01 -14.55 -1.88
C VAL A 370 -8.87 -13.99 -1.01
N ALA A 371 -8.18 -12.93 -1.46
CA ALA A 371 -7.00 -12.39 -0.79
C ALA A 371 -7.18 -10.96 -0.22
N GLY A 372 -8.34 -10.35 -0.39
CA GLY A 372 -8.62 -8.97 0.04
C GLY A 372 -8.97 -8.82 1.53
N SER A 373 -9.16 -7.58 1.99
CA SER A 373 -9.42 -7.29 3.41
C SER A 373 -10.74 -7.85 3.97
N HIS A 374 -11.65 -8.30 3.11
CA HIS A 374 -12.95 -8.88 3.49
C HIS A 374 -13.06 -10.36 3.07
N SER A 375 -11.93 -11.06 2.96
CA SER A 375 -11.88 -12.44 2.47
C SER A 375 -11.79 -13.50 3.58
N ALA A 376 -12.19 -13.18 4.81
CA ALA A 376 -12.00 -14.07 5.96
C ALA A 376 -12.62 -15.47 5.79
N GLU A 377 -13.69 -15.59 5.01
CA GLU A 377 -14.35 -16.86 4.67
C GLU A 377 -13.57 -17.70 3.64
N PHE A 378 -12.64 -17.09 2.91
CA PHE A 378 -11.73 -17.76 1.96
C PHE A 378 -10.42 -18.10 2.67
N VAL A 379 -10.38 -19.30 3.23
CA VAL A 379 -9.26 -19.79 4.02
C VAL A 379 -8.14 -20.23 3.11
N ARG A 380 -6.92 -19.78 3.40
CA ARG A 380 -5.72 -20.19 2.67
C ARG A 380 -5.25 -21.55 3.17
N ASN A 381 -5.27 -22.56 2.31
CA ASN A 381 -4.75 -23.89 2.64
C ASN A 381 -3.21 -23.90 2.59
N GLN A 382 -2.67 -23.35 1.50
CA GLN A 382 -1.24 -23.20 1.25
C GLN A 382 -0.99 -22.01 0.32
N LYS A 383 0.27 -21.73 -0.01
CA LYS A 383 0.62 -20.56 -0.84
C LYS A 383 -0.07 -20.62 -2.21
N GLY A 384 -1.03 -19.73 -2.44
CA GLY A 384 -1.75 -19.60 -3.71
C GLY A 384 -2.97 -20.51 -3.86
N GLU A 385 -3.36 -21.23 -2.81
CA GLU A 385 -4.50 -22.16 -2.80
C GLU A 385 -5.46 -21.85 -1.65
N TYR A 386 -6.75 -21.81 -1.95
CA TYR A 386 -7.81 -21.38 -1.02
C TYR A 386 -9.00 -22.33 -1.06
N PHE A 387 -9.75 -22.41 0.04
CA PHE A 387 -11.05 -23.06 0.13
C PHE A 387 -12.03 -22.17 0.90
N HIS A 388 -13.34 -22.37 0.72
CA HIS A 388 -14.33 -21.66 1.52
C HIS A 388 -14.51 -22.35 2.89
N ALA A 389 -14.55 -21.59 3.98
CA ALA A 389 -14.59 -22.10 5.35
C ALA A 389 -15.79 -23.03 5.64
N ASP A 390 -16.90 -22.88 4.92
CA ASP A 390 -18.10 -23.73 5.09
C ASP A 390 -18.00 -25.10 4.44
N ILE A 391 -16.95 -25.38 3.68
CA ILE A 391 -16.65 -26.75 3.24
C ILE A 391 -16.28 -27.64 4.44
N ILE A 392 -15.66 -27.04 5.46
CA ILE A 392 -15.26 -27.72 6.68
C ILE A 392 -16.35 -27.59 7.74
N GLN A 393 -16.85 -28.74 8.17
CA GLN A 393 -17.95 -28.87 9.11
C GLN A 393 -17.46 -29.59 10.37
N PHE A 394 -17.35 -28.84 11.46
CA PHE A 394 -17.10 -29.40 12.78
C PHE A 394 -18.43 -29.69 13.47
N THR A 395 -18.51 -30.85 14.13
CA THR A 395 -19.60 -31.13 15.06
C THR A 395 -19.48 -30.23 16.29
N GLN A 396 -20.58 -30.04 17.03
CA GLN A 396 -20.55 -29.24 18.26
C GLN A 396 -19.52 -29.79 19.27
N GLN A 397 -19.43 -31.11 19.41
CA GLN A 397 -18.44 -31.75 20.29
C GLN A 397 -16.99 -31.44 19.87
N GLU A 398 -16.70 -31.42 18.57
CA GLU A 398 -15.37 -31.04 18.06
C GLU A 398 -15.07 -29.57 18.34
N ILE A 399 -16.03 -28.67 18.12
CA ILE A 399 -15.90 -27.24 18.46
C ILE A 399 -15.67 -27.04 19.96
N ASP A 400 -16.43 -27.70 20.81
CA ASP A 400 -16.29 -27.62 22.27
C ASP A 400 -14.91 -28.12 22.72
N THR A 401 -14.45 -29.23 22.14
CA THR A 401 -13.12 -29.80 22.43
C THR A 401 -12.00 -28.85 22.01
N ILE A 402 -12.09 -28.27 20.79
CA ILE A 402 -11.13 -27.28 20.29
C ILE A 402 -11.10 -26.04 21.18
N THR A 403 -12.27 -25.54 21.55
CA THR A 403 -12.43 -24.37 22.42
C THR A 403 -11.79 -24.61 23.79
N GLU A 404 -12.04 -25.78 24.39
CA GLU A 404 -11.47 -26.16 25.68
C GLU A 404 -9.94 -26.31 25.61
N MET A 405 -9.40 -26.83 24.51
CA MET A 405 -7.95 -26.88 24.29
C MET A 405 -7.32 -25.49 24.25
N ILE A 406 -7.91 -24.57 23.50
CA ILE A 406 -7.44 -23.19 23.41
C ILE A 406 -7.54 -22.49 24.77
N GLN A 407 -8.68 -22.61 25.45
CA GLN A 407 -8.90 -21.96 26.74
C GLN A 407 -7.92 -22.47 27.81
N ARG A 408 -7.71 -23.78 27.91
CA ARG A 408 -6.74 -24.34 28.87
C ARG A 408 -5.31 -23.84 28.61
N ALA A 409 -4.90 -23.74 27.34
CA ALA A 409 -3.59 -23.20 27.01
C ALA A 409 -3.49 -21.72 27.39
N ILE A 410 -4.53 -20.92 27.11
CA ILE A 410 -4.58 -19.52 27.51
C ILE A 410 -4.56 -19.36 29.04
N ASP A 411 -5.28 -20.19 29.78
CA ASP A 411 -5.31 -20.12 31.26
C ASP A 411 -3.96 -20.48 31.89
N ASP A 412 -3.21 -21.41 31.28
CA ASP A 412 -1.91 -21.87 31.78
C ASP A 412 -0.76 -20.90 31.46
N LYS A 413 -0.70 -20.37 30.22
CA LYS A 413 0.45 -19.58 29.74
C LYS A 413 0.11 -18.24 29.08
N GLY A 414 -1.16 -17.86 29.02
CA GLY A 414 -1.66 -16.60 28.46
C GLY A 414 -1.92 -16.59 26.95
N TYR A 415 -1.56 -17.66 26.23
CA TYR A 415 -1.72 -17.78 24.78
C TYR A 415 -1.68 -19.25 24.34
N MET A 416 -2.00 -19.53 23.07
CA MET A 416 -1.74 -20.82 22.41
C MET A 416 -1.02 -20.61 21.08
N GLY A 417 -0.09 -21.52 20.74
CA GLY A 417 0.54 -21.53 19.42
C GLY A 417 -0.40 -22.07 18.34
N GLY A 418 -0.36 -21.48 17.14
CA GLY A 418 -1.16 -21.98 16.01
C GLY A 418 -0.81 -23.42 15.61
N LYS A 419 0.48 -23.78 15.67
CA LYS A 419 0.94 -25.15 15.39
C LYS A 419 0.61 -26.11 16.52
N GLU A 420 0.78 -25.67 17.77
CA GLU A 420 0.35 -26.43 18.94
C GLU A 420 -1.13 -26.83 18.85
N LEU A 421 -2.00 -25.93 18.38
CA LEU A 421 -3.41 -26.23 18.14
C LEU A 421 -3.60 -27.33 17.10
N THR A 422 -2.97 -27.22 15.94
CA THR A 422 -3.14 -28.20 14.86
C THR A 422 -2.59 -29.57 15.25
N ASP A 423 -1.41 -29.61 15.88
CA ASP A 423 -0.80 -30.85 16.37
C ASP A 423 -1.70 -31.53 17.43
N ALA A 424 -2.33 -30.74 18.32
CA ALA A 424 -3.27 -31.28 19.31
C ALA A 424 -4.56 -31.85 18.66
N ILE A 425 -5.03 -31.25 17.57
CA ILE A 425 -6.21 -31.72 16.82
C ILE A 425 -5.89 -33.00 16.06
N GLU A 426 -4.73 -33.10 15.41
CA GLU A 426 -4.30 -34.34 14.73
C GLU A 426 -4.29 -35.54 15.70
N VAL A 427 -3.89 -35.32 16.95
CA VAL A 427 -3.86 -36.37 17.97
C VAL A 427 -5.25 -36.65 18.57
N LYS A 428 -6.03 -35.62 18.90
CA LYS A 428 -7.28 -35.78 19.67
C LYS A 428 -8.53 -35.93 18.82
N LEU A 429 -8.53 -35.39 17.61
CA LEU A 429 -9.65 -35.38 16.67
C LEU A 429 -9.20 -35.91 15.28
N PRO A 430 -8.58 -37.09 15.18
CA PRO A 430 -8.04 -37.61 13.91
C PRO A 430 -9.13 -37.77 12.84
N THR A 431 -10.38 -37.99 13.25
CA THR A 431 -11.55 -38.06 12.36
C THR A 431 -11.82 -36.77 11.58
N VAL A 432 -11.35 -35.61 12.05
CA VAL A 432 -11.39 -34.36 11.27
C VAL A 432 -10.48 -34.48 10.06
N MET A 433 -9.26 -34.98 10.25
CA MET A 433 -8.26 -35.13 9.20
C MET A 433 -8.66 -36.22 8.20
N GLU A 434 -9.30 -37.29 8.67
CA GLU A 434 -9.86 -38.33 7.80
C GLU A 434 -11.00 -37.80 6.90
N ARG A 435 -11.84 -36.89 7.41
CA ARG A 435 -12.92 -36.26 6.62
C ARG A 435 -12.40 -35.26 5.61
N TYR A 436 -11.28 -34.60 5.90
CA TYR A 436 -10.72 -33.53 5.08
C TYR A 436 -9.22 -33.76 4.82
N PRO A 437 -8.85 -34.79 4.03
CA PRO A 437 -7.46 -35.20 3.84
C PRO A 437 -6.61 -34.17 3.07
N PHE A 438 -7.24 -33.15 2.48
CA PHE A 438 -6.57 -32.05 1.79
C PHE A 438 -6.18 -30.89 2.72
N LEU A 439 -6.64 -30.88 3.98
CA LEU A 439 -6.35 -29.79 4.90
C LEU A 439 -4.89 -29.83 5.34
N GLU A 440 -4.16 -28.79 4.96
CA GLU A 440 -2.84 -28.49 5.48
C GLU A 440 -2.95 -27.81 6.85
N TRP A 441 -1.85 -27.80 7.62
CA TRP A 441 -1.85 -27.20 8.96
C TRP A 441 -2.33 -25.74 8.95
N LEU A 442 -1.96 -24.95 7.92
CA LEU A 442 -2.41 -23.57 7.75
C LEU A 442 -3.93 -23.51 7.54
N GLY A 443 -4.45 -24.35 6.64
CA GLY A 443 -5.87 -24.44 6.36
C GLY A 443 -6.67 -24.82 7.59
N LEU A 444 -6.23 -25.82 8.35
CA LEU A 444 -6.85 -26.25 9.60
C LEU A 444 -6.86 -25.12 10.64
N ARG A 445 -5.71 -24.47 10.87
CA ARG A 445 -5.63 -23.35 11.81
C ARG A 445 -6.58 -22.22 11.42
N ASP A 446 -6.54 -21.80 10.16
CA ASP A 446 -7.24 -20.59 9.71
C ASP A 446 -8.75 -20.83 9.57
N VAL A 447 -9.20 -22.05 9.26
CA VAL A 447 -10.64 -22.37 9.32
C VAL A 447 -11.16 -22.35 10.75
N ILE A 448 -10.39 -22.85 11.72
CA ILE A 448 -10.74 -22.73 13.14
C ILE A 448 -10.76 -21.26 13.57
N ALA A 449 -9.77 -20.47 13.11
CA ALA A 449 -9.74 -19.03 13.35
C ALA A 449 -11.01 -18.35 12.83
N TYR A 450 -11.50 -18.73 11.65
CA TYR A 450 -12.74 -18.21 11.11
C TYR A 450 -13.96 -18.62 11.95
N LYS A 451 -14.06 -19.90 12.36
CA LYS A 451 -15.21 -20.43 13.11
C LYS A 451 -15.25 -19.93 14.57
N LEU A 452 -14.09 -19.64 15.18
CA LEU A 452 -13.96 -19.19 16.57
C LEU A 452 -13.55 -17.71 16.70
N ARG A 453 -13.68 -16.92 15.63
CA ARG A 453 -13.27 -15.49 15.59
C ARG A 453 -13.93 -14.61 16.65
N ASP A 454 -15.11 -15.00 17.11
CA ASP A 454 -15.89 -14.28 18.12
C ASP A 454 -15.56 -14.71 19.56
N MET A 455 -14.67 -15.71 19.72
CA MET A 455 -14.27 -16.26 21.02
C MET A 455 -12.78 -16.05 21.32
N PHE A 456 -11.93 -16.07 20.29
CA PHE A 456 -10.49 -15.91 20.44
C PHE A 456 -9.93 -14.98 19.36
N SER A 457 -8.79 -14.36 19.66
CA SER A 457 -8.05 -13.54 18.70
C SER A 457 -6.88 -14.33 18.12
N PHE A 458 -6.92 -14.53 16.81
CA PHE A 458 -5.89 -15.22 16.02
C PHE A 458 -5.01 -14.19 15.30
N LYS A 459 -3.78 -13.99 15.76
CA LYS A 459 -2.85 -13.00 15.19
C LYS A 459 -1.48 -13.62 14.93
N GLY A 460 -1.06 -13.62 13.66
CA GLY A 460 0.18 -14.26 13.26
C GLY A 460 0.17 -15.74 13.64
N LYS A 461 1.10 -16.18 14.50
CA LYS A 461 1.18 -17.56 14.99
C LYS A 461 0.57 -17.74 16.39
N ILE A 462 -0.02 -16.70 16.96
CA ILE A 462 -0.55 -16.68 18.32
C ILE A 462 -2.08 -16.72 18.30
N ILE A 463 -2.64 -17.44 19.26
CA ILE A 463 -4.04 -17.45 19.64
C ILE A 463 -4.12 -16.90 21.06
N SER A 464 -5.03 -15.96 21.31
CA SER A 464 -5.12 -15.21 22.56
C SER A 464 -6.59 -14.93 22.92
N PRO A 465 -6.88 -14.44 24.14
CA PRO A 465 -8.24 -14.04 24.49
C PRO A 465 -8.82 -13.05 23.48
N TYR A 466 -10.14 -13.11 23.27
CA TYR A 466 -10.82 -12.19 22.37
C TYR A 466 -10.48 -10.72 22.67
N GLY A 467 -10.14 -9.97 21.62
CA GLY A 467 -9.79 -8.56 21.70
C GLY A 467 -8.33 -8.29 22.11
N GLN A 468 -7.60 -9.30 22.58
CA GLN A 468 -6.18 -9.16 22.87
C GLN A 468 -5.35 -9.39 21.62
N ASN A 469 -4.36 -8.52 21.40
CA ASN A 469 -3.58 -8.47 20.17
C ASN A 469 -2.10 -8.77 20.45
N LEU A 470 -1.84 -9.88 21.14
CA LEU A 470 -0.49 -10.29 21.55
C LEU A 470 0.46 -10.41 20.35
N SER A 471 1.55 -9.67 20.43
CA SER A 471 2.72 -9.76 19.56
C SER A 471 3.73 -10.76 20.11
N MET A 472 4.64 -11.24 19.26
CA MET A 472 5.74 -12.11 19.71
C MET A 472 6.59 -11.44 20.79
N THR A 473 6.83 -10.13 20.67
CA THR A 473 7.52 -9.31 21.67
C THR A 473 6.84 -9.40 23.03
N GLU A 474 5.51 -9.27 23.07
CA GLU A 474 4.73 -9.34 24.32
C GLU A 474 4.73 -10.75 24.91
N VAL A 475 4.66 -11.79 24.07
CA VAL A 475 4.72 -13.18 24.55
C VAL A 475 6.07 -13.50 25.22
N PHE A 476 7.20 -13.12 24.60
CA PHE A 476 8.52 -13.32 25.21
C PHE A 476 8.74 -12.44 26.45
N ALA A 477 8.21 -11.20 26.45
CA ALA A 477 8.25 -10.34 27.62
C ALA A 477 7.45 -10.91 28.80
N HIS A 478 6.21 -11.35 28.55
CA HIS A 478 5.34 -11.96 29.55
C HIS A 478 5.94 -13.27 30.08
N PHE A 479 6.52 -14.11 29.20
CA PHE A 479 7.20 -15.33 29.61
C PHE A 479 8.29 -15.07 30.65
N ALA A 480 9.13 -14.05 30.42
CA ALA A 480 10.21 -13.66 31.32
C ALA A 480 9.71 -12.96 32.59
N LEU A 481 8.68 -12.11 32.47
CA LEU A 481 8.12 -11.36 33.60
C LEU A 481 7.45 -12.28 34.64
N MET A 482 6.80 -13.36 34.20
CA MET A 482 6.05 -14.27 35.09
C MET A 482 6.93 -15.30 35.81
N ARG A 483 8.26 -15.26 35.64
CA ARG A 483 9.18 -16.28 36.14
C ARG A 483 10.39 -15.65 36.82
N ASP A 484 10.57 -15.94 38.10
CA ASP A 484 11.76 -15.54 38.84
C ASP A 484 13.03 -16.28 38.41
N TYR A 485 12.88 -17.45 37.78
CA TYR A 485 13.95 -18.27 37.23
C TYR A 485 13.46 -19.05 36.01
N PHE A 486 14.29 -19.12 34.96
CA PHE A 486 14.06 -19.99 33.81
C PHE A 486 15.36 -20.28 33.03
N THR A 487 15.30 -21.25 32.13
CA THR A 487 16.45 -21.67 31.31
C THR A 487 16.31 -21.31 29.84
N LEU A 488 17.44 -21.30 29.13
CA LEU A 488 17.50 -21.15 27.68
C LEU A 488 16.70 -22.25 26.97
N GLU A 489 16.65 -23.47 27.53
CA GLU A 489 15.86 -24.54 26.92
C GLU A 489 14.36 -24.29 27.01
N GLN A 490 13.88 -23.67 28.09
CA GLN A 490 12.47 -23.28 28.17
C GLN A 490 12.15 -22.18 27.14
N LEU A 491 13.06 -21.24 26.89
CA LEU A 491 12.93 -20.29 25.77
C LEU A 491 13.00 -20.98 24.41
N ASN A 492 13.83 -22.02 24.24
CA ASN A 492 13.87 -22.81 23.01
C ASN A 492 12.60 -23.62 22.80
N SER A 493 11.94 -24.07 23.87
CA SER A 493 10.62 -24.69 23.77
C SER A 493 9.60 -23.69 23.27
N LEU A 494 9.53 -22.51 23.90
CA LEU A 494 8.68 -21.40 23.46
C LEU A 494 8.91 -21.03 21.98
N LYS A 495 10.18 -20.94 21.58
CA LYS A 495 10.63 -20.72 20.20
C LYS A 495 10.06 -21.76 19.22
N ARG A 496 10.06 -23.05 19.60
CA ARG A 496 9.54 -24.16 18.78
C ARG A 496 8.02 -24.12 18.69
N ASP A 497 7.34 -23.90 19.82
CA ASP A 497 5.88 -23.86 19.90
C ASP A 497 5.30 -22.72 19.05
N LEU A 498 6.01 -21.59 19.00
CA LEU A 498 5.64 -20.41 18.23
C LEU A 498 6.27 -20.34 16.84
N ASP A 499 7.16 -21.28 16.49
CA ASP A 499 7.94 -21.30 15.25
C ASP A 499 8.56 -19.92 14.91
N THR A 500 9.27 -19.33 15.86
CA THR A 500 9.76 -17.94 15.78
C THR A 500 11.15 -17.82 16.41
N PRO A 501 12.05 -16.90 16.04
CA PRO A 501 13.28 -16.68 16.81
C PRO A 501 12.98 -16.19 18.24
N ILE A 502 13.94 -16.33 19.15
CA ILE A 502 13.83 -15.78 20.50
C ILE A 502 14.03 -14.27 20.44
N TYR A 503 13.12 -13.51 21.05
CA TYR A 503 13.17 -12.06 21.15
C TYR A 503 13.95 -11.67 22.42
N PHE A 504 15.28 -11.81 22.36
CA PHE A 504 16.14 -11.60 23.53
C PHE A 504 16.02 -10.20 24.14
N ASP A 505 15.78 -9.16 23.34
CA ASP A 505 15.53 -7.80 23.87
C ASP A 505 14.32 -7.77 24.81
N SER A 506 13.23 -8.45 24.45
CA SER A 506 12.02 -8.58 25.27
C SER A 506 12.27 -9.39 26.54
N VAL A 507 13.05 -10.46 26.42
CA VAL A 507 13.44 -11.31 27.56
C VAL A 507 14.31 -10.51 28.53
N TYR A 508 15.36 -9.85 28.04
CA TYR A 508 16.31 -9.07 28.85
C TYR A 508 15.72 -7.79 29.44
N ALA A 509 14.63 -7.24 28.87
CA ALA A 509 13.91 -6.15 29.51
C ALA A 509 13.30 -6.55 30.87
N ASN A 510 12.97 -7.84 31.04
CA ASN A 510 12.22 -8.36 32.18
C ASN A 510 13.01 -9.39 33.02
N SER A 511 14.20 -9.79 32.59
CA SER A 511 15.03 -10.80 33.26
C SER A 511 16.51 -10.47 33.11
N LEU A 512 17.35 -11.11 33.91
CA LEU A 512 18.80 -11.05 33.86
C LEU A 512 19.35 -12.44 33.51
N ARG A 513 20.24 -12.52 32.52
CA ARG A 513 20.92 -13.76 32.18
C ARG A 513 22.22 -13.87 32.97
N ILE A 514 22.31 -14.89 33.82
CA ILE A 514 23.42 -15.05 34.77
C ILE A 514 24.49 -16.00 34.26
N ASN A 515 24.22 -16.83 33.25
CA ASN A 515 25.22 -17.65 32.55
C ASN A 515 24.69 -18.12 31.18
N ALA A 516 25.34 -19.12 30.57
CA ALA A 516 24.97 -19.64 29.26
C ALA A 516 23.54 -20.18 29.19
N ASP A 517 22.98 -20.67 30.29
CA ASP A 517 21.69 -21.35 30.28
C ASP A 517 20.65 -20.70 31.20
N GLU A 518 21.05 -19.96 32.22
CA GLU A 518 20.15 -19.54 33.29
C GLU A 518 19.82 -18.05 33.30
N PHE A 519 18.55 -17.77 33.64
CA PHE A 519 17.97 -16.44 33.73
C PHE A 519 17.24 -16.31 35.07
N VAL A 520 17.29 -15.11 35.64
CA VAL A 520 16.63 -14.76 36.90
C VAL A 520 15.87 -13.45 36.77
N SER A 521 14.98 -13.15 37.72
CA SER A 521 14.40 -11.80 37.84
C SER A 521 15.49 -10.75 38.04
N ARG A 522 15.29 -9.56 37.45
CA ARG A 522 16.27 -8.45 37.50
C ARG A 522 16.55 -7.97 38.92
N ASP A 523 15.59 -8.12 39.83
CA ASP A 523 15.68 -7.65 41.21
C ASP A 523 16.62 -8.51 42.08
N GLN A 524 17.07 -9.66 41.57
CA GLN A 524 18.00 -10.54 42.28
C GLN A 524 19.47 -10.11 42.16
N ALA A 525 19.81 -9.20 41.23
CA ALA A 525 21.18 -8.72 41.08
C ALA A 525 21.50 -7.56 42.02
N ALA A 526 22.70 -7.60 42.60
CA ALA A 526 23.21 -6.58 43.51
C ALA A 526 24.43 -5.87 42.89
N PHE A 527 24.25 -5.20 41.75
CA PHE A 527 25.36 -4.51 41.08
C PHE A 527 25.83 -3.28 41.85
N ASP A 528 27.10 -3.27 42.28
CA ASP A 528 27.82 -2.03 42.59
C ASP A 528 28.27 -1.37 41.28
N ILE A 529 27.48 -0.42 40.80
CA ILE A 529 27.67 0.20 39.48
C ILE A 529 29.03 0.93 39.39
N GLU A 530 29.41 1.67 40.43
CA GLU A 530 30.64 2.47 40.43
C GLU A 530 31.87 1.56 40.46
N ALA A 531 31.88 0.55 41.34
CA ALA A 531 32.99 -0.39 41.43
C ALA A 531 33.09 -1.27 40.17
N THR A 532 31.96 -1.66 39.57
CA THR A 532 31.94 -2.45 38.34
C THR A 532 32.45 -1.64 37.14
N ASP A 533 32.02 -0.39 36.97
CA ASP A 533 32.52 0.50 35.90
C ASP A 533 34.03 0.79 36.08
N ALA A 534 34.49 0.94 37.33
CA ALA A 534 35.92 1.05 37.64
C ALA A 534 36.69 -0.24 37.29
N ALA A 535 36.11 -1.43 37.53
CA ALA A 535 36.72 -2.70 37.13
C ALA A 535 36.83 -2.81 35.60
N ILE A 536 35.77 -2.49 34.85
CA ILE A 536 35.77 -2.48 33.37
C ILE A 536 36.82 -1.49 32.84
N SER A 537 36.95 -0.31 33.46
CA SER A 537 37.94 0.70 33.07
C SER A 537 39.39 0.24 33.12
N ARG A 538 39.72 -0.77 33.95
CA ARG A 538 41.07 -1.37 34.00
C ARG A 538 41.41 -2.17 32.74
N PHE A 539 40.40 -2.70 32.06
CA PHE A 539 40.55 -3.44 30.80
C PHE A 539 40.36 -2.53 29.59
N CYS A 540 39.36 -1.65 29.62
CA CYS A 540 39.05 -0.72 28.53
C CYS A 540 39.91 0.54 28.61
N THR A 541 41.19 0.45 28.24
CA THR A 541 42.12 1.59 28.27
C THR A 541 41.87 2.61 27.15
N GLY A 542 41.25 2.18 26.05
CA GLY A 542 40.82 3.05 24.95
C GLY A 542 39.34 3.43 24.98
N ASP A 543 38.83 3.85 23.82
CA ASP A 543 37.41 4.21 23.61
C ASP A 543 36.47 2.99 23.70
N TYR A 544 36.97 1.80 23.37
CA TYR A 544 36.21 0.55 23.44
C TYR A 544 37.12 -0.65 23.66
N ILE A 545 36.49 -1.76 24.03
CA ILE A 545 37.08 -3.09 24.07
C ILE A 545 36.04 -4.12 23.59
N ALA A 546 36.45 -5.12 22.82
CA ALA A 546 35.56 -6.23 22.48
C ALA A 546 35.19 -7.00 23.75
N LEU A 547 33.91 -7.35 23.93
CA LEU A 547 33.39 -7.95 25.16
C LEU A 547 34.19 -9.21 25.55
N ARG A 548 34.47 -10.08 24.57
CA ARG A 548 35.25 -11.32 24.73
C ARG A 548 36.66 -11.12 25.30
N LYS A 549 37.22 -9.90 25.23
CA LYS A 549 38.58 -9.61 25.74
C LYS A 549 38.61 -9.47 27.26
N ILE A 550 37.48 -9.31 27.93
CA ILE A 550 37.39 -9.34 29.40
C ILE A 550 37.10 -10.78 29.82
N SER A 551 38.15 -11.53 30.16
CA SER A 551 38.04 -12.94 30.55
C SER A 551 38.42 -13.21 32.01
N PHE A 552 38.86 -12.18 32.74
CA PHE A 552 39.25 -12.28 34.15
C PHE A 552 38.43 -11.33 35.01
N PHE A 553 37.63 -11.89 35.91
CA PHE A 553 36.67 -11.14 36.73
C PHE A 553 37.10 -10.97 38.19
N GLY A 554 38.34 -11.33 38.56
CA GLY A 554 38.79 -11.27 39.96
C GLY A 554 38.78 -9.87 40.59
N SER A 555 38.69 -8.81 39.79
CA SER A 555 38.56 -7.43 40.26
C SER A 555 37.13 -6.90 40.30
N PHE A 556 36.16 -7.67 39.83
CA PHE A 556 34.76 -7.24 39.81
C PHE A 556 34.14 -7.44 41.20
N PRO A 557 33.27 -6.52 41.65
CA PRO A 557 32.57 -6.65 42.93
C PRO A 557 31.60 -7.82 42.91
N ASP A 558 31.18 -8.31 44.07
CA ASP A 558 30.10 -9.28 44.15
C ASP A 558 28.80 -8.67 43.58
N ALA A 559 28.16 -9.38 42.65
CA ALA A 559 26.91 -8.97 42.01
C ALA A 559 25.72 -9.85 42.45
N GLY A 560 25.93 -10.77 43.40
CA GLY A 560 25.01 -11.85 43.75
C GLY A 560 25.15 -13.09 42.87
N PHE A 561 25.88 -12.99 41.76
CA PHE A 561 26.13 -14.07 40.81
C PHE A 561 27.59 -14.04 40.31
N PRO A 562 28.17 -15.21 39.96
CA PRO A 562 29.51 -15.26 39.37
C PRO A 562 29.56 -14.51 38.04
N TRP A 563 30.49 -13.56 37.92
CA TRP A 563 30.72 -12.84 36.67
C TRP A 563 31.19 -13.76 35.55
N ASN A 564 30.63 -13.52 34.36
CA ASN A 564 30.97 -14.16 33.11
C ASN A 564 30.51 -13.25 31.96
N ASP A 565 30.82 -13.64 30.73
CA ASP A 565 30.52 -12.86 29.52
C ASP A 565 29.03 -12.50 29.38
N PHE A 566 28.09 -13.38 29.80
CA PHE A 566 26.65 -13.13 29.68
C PHE A 566 26.18 -12.09 30.69
N LEU A 567 26.61 -12.21 31.95
CA LEU A 567 26.29 -11.24 32.98
C LEU A 567 26.90 -9.86 32.65
N LEU A 568 28.14 -9.85 32.14
CA LEU A 568 28.83 -8.64 31.70
C LEU A 568 28.11 -7.98 30.51
N GLU A 569 27.69 -8.75 29.51
CA GLU A 569 26.93 -8.25 28.35
C GLU A 569 25.68 -7.49 28.80
N HIS A 570 24.92 -8.10 29.70
CA HIS A 570 23.70 -7.50 30.21
C HIS A 570 24.00 -6.27 31.08
N TYR A 571 24.97 -6.34 31.98
CA TYR A 571 25.39 -5.22 32.81
C TYR A 571 25.72 -3.98 31.97
N VAL A 572 26.58 -4.14 30.95
CA VAL A 572 26.99 -3.04 30.06
C VAL A 572 25.82 -2.54 29.21
N ALA A 573 24.90 -3.42 28.81
CA ALA A 573 23.73 -3.03 28.02
C ALA A 573 22.73 -2.17 28.80
N LYS A 574 22.53 -2.41 30.10
CA LYS A 574 21.39 -1.86 30.86
C LYS A 574 21.73 -1.10 32.13
N PHE A 575 22.89 -1.31 32.74
CA PHE A 575 23.20 -0.82 34.09
C PHE A 575 24.38 0.15 34.15
N SER A 576 25.42 -0.08 33.33
CA SER A 576 26.64 0.76 33.35
C SER A 576 26.36 2.24 33.06
N LYS A 577 26.97 3.12 33.87
CA LYS A 577 26.90 4.58 33.70
C LYS A 577 28.01 5.08 32.78
N ASP A 578 29.17 4.44 32.79
CA ASP A 578 30.33 4.88 32.01
C ASP A 578 30.43 4.23 30.63
N PHE A 579 29.82 3.04 30.47
CA PHE A 579 29.89 2.25 29.25
C PHE A 579 28.52 1.98 28.63
N LYS A 580 28.52 1.68 27.34
CA LYS A 580 27.36 1.21 26.56
C LYS A 580 27.77 0.00 25.72
N LEU A 581 26.82 -0.90 25.48
CA LEU A 581 27.02 -2.04 24.58
C LEU A 581 26.75 -1.62 23.14
N MET A 582 27.68 -1.92 22.24
CA MET A 582 27.46 -1.83 20.79
C MET A 582 27.58 -3.22 20.17
N HIS A 583 26.51 -3.70 19.56
CA HIS A 583 26.42 -5.04 18.98
C HIS A 583 25.36 -5.13 17.89
N SER A 584 25.30 -6.28 17.21
CA SER A 584 24.26 -6.57 16.21
C SER A 584 22.99 -7.20 16.79
N GLY A 585 22.95 -7.43 18.09
CA GLY A 585 21.87 -8.11 18.81
C GLY A 585 22.38 -9.21 19.73
N PHE A 586 21.56 -9.58 20.71
CA PHE A 586 21.86 -10.66 21.65
C PHE A 586 21.80 -12.03 20.99
N THR A 587 22.60 -12.99 21.49
CA THR A 587 22.59 -14.36 20.97
C THR A 587 22.44 -15.42 22.05
N ALA A 588 21.92 -16.58 21.65
CA ALA A 588 21.81 -17.73 22.53
C ALA A 588 23.19 -18.33 22.87
N GLY A 589 24.10 -18.41 21.90
CA GLY A 589 25.32 -19.21 22.04
C GLY A 589 26.49 -18.48 22.71
N LYS A 590 26.72 -17.21 22.36
CA LYS A 590 27.85 -16.44 22.91
C LYS A 590 27.59 -14.93 22.87
N PRO A 591 27.96 -14.20 23.93
CA PRO A 591 27.94 -12.74 23.90
C PRO A 591 28.92 -12.21 22.86
N VAL A 592 28.51 -11.17 22.13
CA VAL A 592 29.34 -10.52 21.10
C VAL A 592 29.11 -9.03 21.08
N GLY A 593 30.11 -8.30 20.58
CA GLY A 593 30.07 -6.85 20.45
C GLY A 593 31.16 -6.17 21.26
N ALA A 594 31.03 -4.86 21.41
CA ALA A 594 31.99 -4.00 22.07
C ALA A 594 31.38 -3.31 23.29
N ILE A 595 32.19 -3.23 24.34
CA ILE A 595 31.98 -2.36 25.49
C ILE A 595 32.61 -1.03 25.12
N VAL A 596 31.80 0.02 25.02
CA VAL A 596 32.21 1.32 24.47
C VAL A 596 32.01 2.39 25.52
N ARG A 597 33.01 3.25 25.75
CA ARG A 597 32.87 4.40 26.64
C ARG A 597 31.77 5.31 26.12
N ARG A 598 30.87 5.75 26.99
CA ARG A 598 29.80 6.68 26.61
C ARG A 598 30.35 8.02 26.10
N SER A 599 31.53 8.42 26.58
CA SER A 599 32.25 9.62 26.13
C SER A 599 32.98 9.46 24.79
N SER A 600 32.99 8.26 24.20
CA SER A 600 33.67 8.03 22.93
C SER A 600 32.91 8.65 21.74
N ARG A 601 33.62 8.81 20.62
CA ARG A 601 33.05 9.38 19.38
C ARG A 601 32.09 8.44 18.63
N TYR A 602 32.01 7.17 19.01
CA TYR A 602 31.24 6.17 18.28
C TYR A 602 29.75 6.31 18.59
N ASN A 603 28.95 6.61 17.57
CA ASN A 603 27.51 6.77 17.68
C ASN A 603 26.78 5.46 17.44
N ASP A 604 27.26 4.66 16.49
CA ASP A 604 26.68 3.37 16.13
C ASP A 604 27.74 2.27 15.94
N PHE A 605 27.25 1.04 15.77
CA PHE A 605 28.09 -0.13 15.62
C PHE A 605 28.82 -0.16 14.26
N ASP A 606 28.23 0.38 13.19
CA ASP A 606 28.83 0.42 11.86
C ASP A 606 30.10 1.30 11.85
N GLU A 607 30.06 2.44 12.54
CA GLU A 607 31.21 3.33 12.75
C GLU A 607 32.36 2.64 13.49
N LEU A 608 32.03 1.89 14.55
CA LEU A 608 33.02 1.13 15.33
C LEU A 608 33.67 0.04 14.48
N LEU A 609 32.87 -0.77 13.77
CA LEU A 609 33.39 -1.82 12.89
C LEU A 609 34.28 -1.24 11.79
N SER A 610 33.92 -0.09 11.23
CA SER A 610 34.70 0.60 10.20
C SER A 610 36.06 1.02 10.73
N ALA A 611 36.10 1.61 11.94
CA ALA A 611 37.33 2.06 12.56
C ALA A 611 38.26 0.91 12.95
N GLU A 612 37.71 -0.19 13.49
CA GLU A 612 38.47 -1.40 13.81
C GLU A 612 39.10 -2.01 12.54
N LEU A 613 38.31 -2.16 11.47
CA LEU A 613 38.80 -2.71 10.20
C LEU A 613 39.86 -1.80 9.55
N ALA A 614 39.71 -0.48 9.63
CA ALA A 614 40.67 0.45 9.07
C ALA A 614 42.10 0.24 9.62
N VAL A 615 42.22 -0.12 10.91
CA VAL A 615 43.52 -0.31 11.60
C VAL A 615 43.98 -1.77 11.71
N SER A 616 43.12 -2.74 11.38
CA SER A 616 43.37 -4.18 11.54
C SER A 616 44.54 -4.79 10.73
N GLY A 617 45.04 -4.08 9.71
CA GLY A 617 46.11 -4.57 8.82
C GLY A 617 45.70 -5.67 7.84
N ILE A 618 44.46 -6.18 7.90
CA ILE A 618 43.96 -7.23 7.00
C ILE A 618 43.54 -6.67 5.62
N PRO A 619 43.43 -7.53 4.59
CA PRO A 619 42.74 -7.19 3.34
C PRO A 619 41.27 -6.77 3.59
N LEU A 620 40.88 -5.59 3.08
CA LEU A 620 39.52 -5.05 3.22
C LEU A 620 38.56 -5.58 2.15
N ASP A 621 38.44 -6.90 2.09
CA ASP A 621 37.38 -7.60 1.35
C ASP A 621 36.39 -8.27 2.32
N ARG A 622 35.25 -8.67 1.78
CA ARG A 622 34.12 -9.20 2.54
C ARG A 622 34.48 -10.42 3.40
N GLU A 623 35.25 -11.36 2.84
CA GLU A 623 35.54 -12.61 3.51
C GLU A 623 36.51 -12.40 4.67
N ASN A 624 37.63 -11.71 4.41
CA ASN A 624 38.65 -11.44 5.43
C ASN A 624 38.10 -10.56 6.55
N ALA A 625 37.31 -9.53 6.23
CA ALA A 625 36.71 -8.67 7.25
C ALA A 625 35.71 -9.41 8.12
N LEU A 626 34.80 -10.20 7.55
CA LEU A 626 33.84 -10.97 8.35
C LEU A 626 34.51 -12.01 9.23
N GLN A 627 35.55 -12.70 8.72
CA GLN A 627 36.35 -13.63 9.52
C GLN A 627 37.00 -12.91 10.71
N TYR A 628 37.69 -11.79 10.45
CA TYR A 628 38.35 -11.00 11.48
C TYR A 628 37.40 -10.48 12.56
N LEU A 629 36.23 -9.96 12.18
CA LEU A 629 35.23 -9.46 13.13
C LEU A 629 34.64 -10.58 13.99
N VAL A 630 34.50 -11.79 13.46
CA VAL A 630 34.09 -12.97 14.23
C VAL A 630 35.20 -13.40 15.20
N ASP A 631 36.45 -13.44 14.75
CA ASP A 631 37.58 -13.87 15.56
C ASP A 631 37.82 -12.94 16.75
N ASN A 632 37.67 -11.64 16.55
CA ASN A 632 37.75 -10.64 17.61
C ASN A 632 36.51 -10.57 18.51
N GLY A 633 35.45 -11.32 18.22
CA GLY A 633 34.26 -11.39 19.05
C GLY A 633 33.30 -10.20 18.90
N LEU A 634 33.44 -9.40 17.84
CA LEU A 634 32.51 -8.31 17.51
C LEU A 634 31.25 -8.85 16.82
N LEU A 635 31.38 -9.92 16.03
CA LEU A 635 30.25 -10.60 15.37
C LEU A 635 30.13 -12.06 15.82
N ALA A 636 28.90 -12.58 15.86
CA ALA A 636 28.64 -13.98 16.20
C ALA A 636 28.89 -14.94 15.03
N ARG A 637 28.62 -14.49 13.80
CA ARG A 637 28.68 -15.26 12.55
C ARG A 637 29.24 -14.41 11.42
N LYS A 638 29.76 -15.06 10.37
CA LYS A 638 30.24 -14.40 9.12
C LYS A 638 29.08 -13.89 8.26
N ASN A 639 28.19 -13.10 8.85
CA ASN A 639 27.07 -12.48 8.16
C ASN A 639 26.74 -11.15 8.83
N TYR A 640 26.88 -10.08 8.07
CA TYR A 640 26.50 -8.73 8.48
C TYR A 640 25.95 -7.98 7.26
N GLY A 641 24.67 -7.59 7.31
CA GLY A 641 23.95 -7.06 6.15
C GLY A 641 24.58 -5.79 5.56
N LYS A 642 25.26 -4.99 6.39
CA LYS A 642 25.88 -3.71 6.01
C LYS A 642 27.39 -3.77 5.79
N ILE A 643 27.97 -4.98 5.66
CA ILE A 643 29.43 -5.13 5.57
C ILE A 643 30.05 -4.35 4.40
N GLU A 644 29.36 -4.22 3.27
CA GLU A 644 29.88 -3.45 2.13
C GLU A 644 30.01 -1.95 2.44
N GLN A 645 29.05 -1.38 3.19
CA GLN A 645 29.10 0.01 3.63
C GLN A 645 30.26 0.22 4.63
N VAL A 646 30.35 -0.68 5.63
CA VAL A 646 31.45 -0.69 6.62
C VAL A 646 32.82 -0.78 5.95
N LEU A 647 32.98 -1.64 4.94
CA LEU A 647 34.23 -1.80 4.20
C LEU A 647 34.60 -0.55 3.39
N SER A 648 33.61 0.08 2.73
CA SER A 648 33.84 1.32 2.00
C SER A 648 34.38 2.42 2.92
N THR A 649 33.74 2.60 4.08
CA THR A 649 34.17 3.57 5.09
C THR A 649 35.55 3.23 5.66
N ALA A 650 35.81 1.95 5.98
CA ALA A 650 37.12 1.50 6.46
C ALA A 650 38.25 1.77 5.45
N LYS A 651 38.01 1.56 4.15
CA LYS A 651 38.99 1.85 3.08
C LYS A 651 39.31 3.35 3.02
N GLN A 652 38.31 4.21 3.09
CA GLN A 652 38.50 5.66 3.10
C GLN A 652 39.28 6.13 4.34
N GLN A 653 39.00 5.54 5.51
CA GLN A 653 39.73 5.84 6.74
C GLN A 653 41.19 5.36 6.70
N ARG A 654 41.45 4.23 6.02
CA ARG A 654 42.82 3.72 5.83
C ARG A 654 43.64 4.62 4.90
N LEU A 655 43.02 5.17 3.84
CA LEU A 655 43.66 6.10 2.90
C LEU A 655 43.95 7.48 3.48
N THR A 656 43.21 7.91 4.50
CA THR A 656 43.40 9.21 5.16
C THR A 656 44.42 9.16 6.31
N LYS A 657 44.85 7.96 6.73
CA LYS A 657 45.83 7.73 7.81
C LYS A 657 47.18 7.20 7.33
N GLY A 658 47.26 6.66 6.11
CA GLY A 658 48.51 6.31 5.43
C GLY A 658 48.97 7.45 4.56
#